data_AF-A0A8H5MZ78-F1
#
_entry.id   AF-A0A8H5MZ78-F1
#
_cell.length_a   1.000
_cell.length_b   1.000
_cell.length_c   1.000
_cell.angle_alpha   90.00
_cell.angle_beta   90.00
_cell.angle_gamma   90.00
#
_symmetry.space_group_name_H-M   'P 1'
#
loop_
_entity.id
_entity.type
_entity.pdbx_description
1 polymer ?
#
loop_
_entity_poly.entity_id
_entity_poly.type
_entity_poly.pdbx_seq_one_letter_code
_entity_poly.pdbx_strand_id
1 'polypeptide(L)'
;MVESSRSGVLTKPTVTEVGESPRGIAPGDQPVQSGQPNATVDAPEAPQIAICGIALRLPGGISNCQDYWDLLYHGIDARSPIPSSRFNIDGFDGSLGGKDSIKFRHGYFIEDDLSCLDTSFFSITKSELDRVDPQQRLLLEVTQECLDDAGEVNYHGKQIGCYVGTFGDDWSIMNDKESVQGGVYVTTGGTDIMMANRTSYEFDLQGPSEVIKTGCSSSAVALHEACRAIQRGDASSAIVGGASLIMTPAMTTAMSVGEVLAPDASCKTFDAAADGYARAEAITAIYIKPLSDAIRDGNPIRAIVRATAVNCDGKSVSLVTPNGAAHEALMRKAYRDVGLDPKDTAFVECHGTGTATGDPIETTAVGKVFGEGKPVYITSVKPNLGHSEGAAALSAIIKCVLALEHQIIPPNIKLKNPNPKIPFAKYNLNVPLEPTPFPPDRQKRVSASSFGIGGSNAHVILESYSLKTNEASPSVNQKTSGSNSLLLLSANTETSLQKQVLNYQHWIDRNPEHVADAGYTLARHRKHLPHRAFIVSQHGKSIDISAPSKISSSLLPLVFVFSGQGNYKAGCTFLESFCQYRHSLGLPASVLSICGIEDVGYLAENPYALRSVKLQGLYTVREKEFLESVEVSLFHSAPSKRTSINGGFGKLSSPWENSGHIIMGMRSYLHLDDPKNPTNWRRDRRMGAYHNLPTADQADTRGESSQLKVFLQSISEGDAIEVLAKEESIDFLSIEIGTKVNDFLLRPDGPIDPNLRLSEMGLDSLTAIELRRWFGHVFGLQI
;
A
#
# COMPACT_ATOMS: atom_id res chain seq x y z
N MET A 1 -27.67 -52.56 50.67
CA MET A 1 -28.49 -53.24 49.65
C MET A 1 -27.87 -52.90 48.30
N VAL A 2 -27.30 -53.81 47.51
CA VAL A 2 -27.22 -55.29 47.57
C VAL A 2 -25.75 -55.73 47.31
N GLU A 3 -25.38 -56.95 47.70
CA GLU A 3 -24.00 -57.45 47.80
C GLU A 3 -23.47 -58.22 46.56
N SER A 4 -22.14 -58.20 46.37
CA SER A 4 -21.22 -59.36 46.17
C SER A 4 -19.83 -58.79 45.78
N SER A 5 -18.71 -59.00 46.48
CA SER A 5 -17.95 -60.22 46.83
C SER A 5 -17.46 -60.98 45.57
N ARG A 6 -16.16 -61.26 45.31
CA ARG A 6 -15.02 -61.57 46.22
C ARG A 6 -13.62 -61.23 45.60
N SER A 7 -12.60 -61.29 46.47
CA SER A 7 -11.13 -61.48 46.29
C SER A 7 -10.56 -62.04 44.95
N GLY A 8 -9.31 -61.78 44.53
CA GLY A 8 -8.23 -60.95 45.12
C GLY A 8 -6.78 -61.36 44.67
N VAL A 9 -5.77 -60.65 45.21
CA VAL A 9 -4.31 -60.95 45.25
C VAL A 9 -3.44 -60.84 43.98
N LEU A 10 -2.26 -60.21 44.16
CA LEU A 10 -1.19 -59.99 43.17
C LEU A 10 -0.37 -61.24 42.81
N THR A 11 0.23 -61.26 41.62
CA THR A 11 1.63 -61.71 41.40
C THR A 11 2.24 -61.12 40.11
N LYS A 12 3.54 -60.83 40.11
CA LYS A 12 4.33 -60.51 38.90
C LYS A 12 4.77 -61.80 38.17
N PRO A 13 5.09 -61.73 36.86
CA PRO A 13 6.07 -62.62 36.24
C PRO A 13 7.40 -61.90 35.93
N THR A 14 8.45 -62.71 35.74
CA THR A 14 9.86 -62.29 35.60
C THR A 14 10.39 -62.68 34.21
N VAL A 15 11.52 -62.09 33.83
CA VAL A 15 12.30 -62.31 32.60
C VAL A 15 12.62 -63.79 32.34
N THR A 16 12.65 -64.18 31.05
CA THR A 16 13.40 -65.34 30.53
C THR A 16 14.22 -64.96 29.29
N GLU A 17 15.44 -65.48 29.20
CA GLU A 17 16.41 -65.31 28.11
C GLU A 17 16.59 -66.61 27.28
N VAL A 18 17.55 -66.58 26.33
CA VAL A 18 18.18 -67.68 25.56
C VAL A 18 17.45 -68.07 24.26
N GLY A 19 18.09 -68.06 23.07
CA GLY A 19 19.47 -67.64 22.73
C GLY A 19 19.87 -67.90 21.26
N GLU A 20 21.05 -67.40 20.87
CA GLU A 20 22.05 -67.81 19.82
C GLU A 20 21.68 -68.80 18.67
N SER A 21 22.32 -68.82 17.49
CA SER A 21 23.57 -68.24 16.92
C SER A 21 23.44 -68.26 15.36
N PRO A 22 24.45 -68.11 14.45
CA PRO A 22 25.91 -67.96 14.61
C PRO A 22 26.50 -66.71 13.89
N ARG A 23 27.55 -66.86 13.04
CA ARG A 23 28.47 -65.78 12.58
C ARG A 23 29.10 -66.03 11.20
N GLY A 24 29.68 -64.95 10.63
CA GLY A 24 30.88 -64.98 9.77
C GLY A 24 31.12 -63.60 9.09
N ILE A 25 32.31 -63.04 8.90
CA ILE A 25 33.72 -63.34 9.25
C ILE A 25 34.45 -61.97 9.42
N ALA A 26 35.48 -61.88 10.29
CA ALA A 26 36.34 -60.68 10.49
C ALA A 26 37.70 -60.84 9.74
N PRO A 27 38.59 -59.81 9.56
CA PRO A 27 39.32 -59.18 10.70
C PRO A 27 39.82 -57.71 10.51
N GLY A 28 40.34 -57.10 11.59
CA GLY A 28 41.45 -56.12 11.49
C GLY A 28 41.27 -54.79 12.22
N ASP A 29 41.77 -54.69 13.46
CA ASP A 29 42.02 -53.42 14.17
C ASP A 29 43.53 -53.11 14.18
N GLN A 30 43.91 -51.86 13.90
CA GLN A 30 45.05 -51.06 14.43
C GLN A 30 45.17 -49.73 13.62
N PRO A 31 45.76 -48.66 14.19
CA PRO A 31 45.16 -47.32 14.10
C PRO A 31 45.71 -46.40 12.99
N VAL A 32 44.89 -45.44 12.57
CA VAL A 32 45.31 -44.27 11.78
C VAL A 32 45.12 -42.98 12.59
N GLN A 33 46.14 -42.12 12.55
CA GLN A 33 46.21 -40.89 13.34
C GLN A 33 45.30 -39.78 12.80
N SER A 34 44.79 -38.96 13.73
CA SER A 34 44.32 -37.57 13.59
C SER A 34 44.30 -36.96 12.17
N GLY A 35 43.14 -37.03 11.52
CA GLY A 35 42.70 -35.99 10.57
C GLY A 35 41.82 -34.99 11.31
N GLN A 36 42.04 -33.69 11.11
CA GLN A 36 41.10 -32.66 11.59
C GLN A 36 39.72 -32.88 10.94
N PRO A 37 38.60 -32.66 11.65
CA PRO A 37 37.30 -32.64 11.01
C PRO A 37 37.24 -31.44 10.07
N ASN A 38 37.37 -31.70 8.77
CA ASN A 38 37.09 -30.71 7.73
C ASN A 38 35.68 -30.16 7.91
N ALA A 39 35.54 -28.86 7.60
CA ALA A 39 34.35 -28.06 7.81
C ALA A 39 33.04 -28.83 7.62
N THR A 40 32.20 -28.80 8.66
CA THR A 40 30.77 -29.04 8.50
C THR A 40 30.27 -28.14 7.38
N VAL A 41 29.58 -28.72 6.41
CA VAL A 41 28.79 -27.93 5.46
C VAL A 41 27.70 -27.27 6.29
N ASP A 42 27.86 -25.96 6.54
CA ASP A 42 26.93 -25.23 7.40
C ASP A 42 25.52 -25.37 6.86
N ALA A 43 24.61 -25.89 7.70
CA ALA A 43 23.19 -25.76 7.44
C ALA A 43 22.86 -24.26 7.34
N PRO A 44 22.02 -23.83 6.39
CA PRO A 44 21.70 -22.42 6.23
C PRO A 44 21.20 -21.84 7.55
N GLU A 45 21.82 -20.75 8.01
CA GLU A 45 21.46 -20.07 9.25
C GLU A 45 19.97 -19.71 9.22
N ALA A 46 19.23 -20.09 10.27
CA ALA A 46 17.79 -19.89 10.30
C ALA A 46 17.45 -18.39 10.13
N PRO A 47 16.47 -18.01 9.28
CA PRO A 47 16.27 -16.62 8.94
C PRO A 47 15.96 -15.79 10.18
N GLN A 48 16.71 -14.68 10.31
CA GLN A 48 16.43 -13.64 11.30
C GLN A 48 15.07 -13.00 10.99
N ILE A 49 14.31 -12.65 12.02
CA ILE A 49 12.96 -12.13 11.88
C ILE A 49 12.95 -10.64 12.23
N ALA A 50 12.45 -9.81 11.33
CA ALA A 50 12.19 -8.39 11.57
C ALA A 50 10.79 -8.21 12.20
N ILE A 51 10.67 -7.29 13.15
CA ILE A 51 9.41 -6.63 13.50
C ILE A 51 9.28 -5.41 12.60
N CYS A 52 8.27 -5.41 11.74
CA CYS A 52 8.07 -4.38 10.73
C CYS A 52 6.97 -3.39 11.11
N GLY A 53 5.86 -3.87 11.65
CA GLY A 53 4.72 -3.03 12.06
C GLY A 53 4.30 -3.30 13.50
N ILE A 54 3.76 -2.27 14.17
CA ILE A 54 3.21 -2.33 15.53
C ILE A 54 1.95 -1.46 15.61
N ALA A 55 0.87 -2.02 16.16
CA ALA A 55 -0.29 -1.24 16.61
C ALA A 55 -0.88 -1.80 17.91
N LEU A 56 -1.65 -0.97 18.61
CA LEU A 56 -2.11 -1.25 19.97
C LEU A 56 -3.31 -0.40 20.41
N ARG A 57 -4.03 -0.91 21.42
CA ARG A 57 -4.93 -0.17 22.31
C ARG A 57 -4.56 -0.58 23.73
N LEU A 58 -4.18 0.38 24.55
CA LEU A 58 -3.74 0.16 25.94
C LEU A 58 -4.44 1.16 26.89
N PRO A 59 -4.52 0.86 28.20
CA PRO A 59 -5.14 1.74 29.19
C PRO A 59 -4.50 3.13 29.27
N GLY A 60 -5.29 4.15 29.64
CA GLY A 60 -4.84 5.54 29.70
C GLY A 60 -4.91 6.28 28.36
N GLY A 61 -5.93 5.98 27.55
CA GLY A 61 -6.17 6.58 26.23
C GLY A 61 -5.11 6.26 25.17
N ILE A 62 -4.27 5.23 25.38
CA ILE A 62 -3.15 4.92 24.49
C ILE A 62 -3.66 4.21 23.22
N SER A 63 -3.52 4.90 22.08
CA SER A 63 -3.99 4.47 20.77
C SER A 63 -2.87 4.09 19.79
N ASN A 64 -1.63 4.52 20.05
CA ASN A 64 -0.51 4.34 19.13
C ASN A 64 0.86 4.28 19.86
N CYS A 65 1.93 4.03 19.10
CA CYS A 65 3.30 3.89 19.63
C CYS A 65 3.82 5.16 20.33
N GLN A 66 3.45 6.37 19.87
CA GLN A 66 3.89 7.62 20.49
C GLN A 66 3.22 7.83 21.85
N ASP A 67 1.88 7.65 21.93
CA ASP A 67 1.14 7.73 23.20
C ASP A 67 1.76 6.78 24.24
N TYR A 68 2.12 5.57 23.81
CA TYR A 68 2.73 4.57 24.69
C TYR A 68 4.15 4.96 25.10
N TRP A 69 4.96 5.47 24.18
CA TRP A 69 6.29 5.98 24.51
C TRP A 69 6.22 7.14 25.51
N ASP A 70 5.30 8.09 25.33
CA ASP A 70 5.17 9.24 26.23
C ASP A 70 4.76 8.80 27.65
N LEU A 71 3.83 7.86 27.79
CA LEU A 71 3.49 7.25 29.08
C LEU A 71 4.70 6.54 29.72
N LEU A 72 5.45 5.76 28.95
CA LEU A 72 6.65 5.05 29.42
C LEU A 72 7.74 6.03 29.87
N TYR A 73 8.07 7.01 29.03
CA TYR A 73 9.12 7.99 29.27
C TYR A 73 8.82 8.88 30.48
N HIS A 74 7.56 9.29 30.66
CA HIS A 74 7.13 10.10 31.80
C HIS A 74 6.77 9.27 33.05
N GLY A 75 6.85 7.93 33.00
CA GLY A 75 6.55 7.07 34.15
C GLY A 75 5.09 7.19 34.62
N ILE A 76 4.14 7.27 33.70
CA ILE A 76 2.72 7.47 34.04
C ILE A 76 2.08 6.14 34.47
N ASP A 77 1.19 6.20 35.47
CA ASP A 77 0.35 5.11 35.97
C ASP A 77 -1.04 5.21 35.32
N ALA A 78 -1.40 4.28 34.44
CA ALA A 78 -2.68 4.27 33.72
C ALA A 78 -3.84 3.67 34.53
N ARG A 79 -3.70 3.50 35.85
CA ARG A 79 -4.72 2.89 36.71
C ARG A 79 -5.97 3.79 36.80
N SER A 80 -7.12 3.24 36.41
CA SER A 80 -8.42 3.91 36.41
C SER A 80 -9.45 3.17 37.29
N PRO A 81 -10.57 3.82 37.68
CA PRO A 81 -11.70 3.13 38.28
C PRO A 81 -12.29 2.08 37.34
N ILE A 82 -12.87 1.00 37.89
CA ILE A 82 -13.54 -0.04 37.08
C ILE A 82 -14.75 0.60 36.36
N PRO A 83 -14.81 0.59 35.01
CA PRO A 83 -15.91 1.22 34.28
C PRO A 83 -17.24 0.52 34.54
N SER A 84 -18.29 1.30 34.81
CA SER A 84 -19.65 0.78 34.96
C SER A 84 -20.20 0.11 33.70
N SER A 85 -19.61 0.38 32.55
CA SER A 85 -19.89 -0.28 31.27
C SER A 85 -19.35 -1.71 31.16
N ARG A 86 -18.44 -2.14 32.05
CA ARG A 86 -18.00 -3.54 32.15
C ARG A 86 -18.95 -4.32 33.06
N PHE A 87 -19.02 -3.96 34.34
CA PHE A 87 -19.93 -4.58 35.30
C PHE A 87 -20.15 -3.69 36.53
N ASN A 88 -21.25 -3.92 37.25
CA ASN A 88 -21.53 -3.24 38.51
C ASN A 88 -20.63 -3.80 39.63
N ILE A 89 -19.51 -3.13 39.88
CA ILE A 89 -18.54 -3.46 40.94
C ILE A 89 -19.16 -3.39 42.35
N ASP A 90 -20.19 -2.57 42.59
CA ASP A 90 -20.82 -2.41 43.91
C ASP A 90 -21.58 -3.65 44.37
N GLY A 91 -22.03 -4.49 43.43
CA GLY A 91 -22.60 -5.81 43.74
C GLY A 91 -21.62 -6.82 44.35
N PHE A 92 -20.32 -6.51 44.40
CA PHE A 92 -19.25 -7.38 44.89
C PHE A 92 -18.55 -6.84 46.16
N ASP A 93 -19.17 -5.88 46.86
CA ASP A 93 -18.65 -5.37 48.12
C ASP A 93 -18.66 -6.45 49.23
N GLY A 94 -17.54 -6.62 49.93
CA GLY A 94 -17.42 -7.59 51.04
C GLY A 94 -18.35 -7.30 52.22
N SER A 95 -18.81 -6.06 52.40
CA SER A 95 -19.81 -5.69 53.41
C SER A 95 -21.19 -6.31 53.16
N LEU A 96 -21.46 -6.79 51.94
CA LEU A 96 -22.69 -7.52 51.58
C LEU A 96 -22.66 -8.99 52.05
N GLY A 97 -21.57 -9.46 52.65
CA GLY A 97 -21.44 -10.82 53.18
C GLY A 97 -21.26 -11.91 52.11
N GLY A 98 -21.03 -11.52 50.86
CA GLY A 98 -20.73 -12.44 49.77
C GLY A 98 -19.34 -13.08 49.93
N LYS A 99 -19.24 -14.39 49.65
CA LYS A 99 -17.95 -15.12 49.69
C LYS A 99 -16.97 -14.64 48.62
N ASP A 100 -17.50 -14.23 47.47
CA ASP A 100 -16.73 -13.90 46.27
C ASP A 100 -16.62 -12.37 46.10
N SER A 101 -16.10 -11.68 47.12
CA SER A 101 -15.99 -10.22 47.15
C SER A 101 -14.73 -9.69 46.45
N ILE A 102 -14.83 -8.49 45.86
CA ILE A 102 -13.71 -7.78 45.25
C ILE A 102 -13.27 -6.67 46.20
N LYS A 103 -12.00 -6.70 46.63
CA LYS A 103 -11.44 -5.80 47.67
C LYS A 103 -11.06 -4.40 47.14
N PHE A 104 -11.09 -4.20 45.82
CA PHE A 104 -10.65 -2.98 45.12
C PHE A 104 -11.72 -2.43 44.16
N ARG A 105 -11.57 -1.16 43.77
CA ARG A 105 -12.47 -0.43 42.85
C ARG A 105 -11.78 0.06 41.57
N HIS A 106 -10.54 -0.35 41.34
CA HIS A 106 -9.66 0.13 40.26
C HIS A 106 -9.08 -1.04 39.45
N GLY A 107 -8.56 -0.72 38.27
CA GLY A 107 -7.82 -1.61 37.37
C GLY A 107 -7.20 -0.79 36.25
N TYR A 108 -6.97 -1.38 35.08
CA TYR A 108 -6.41 -0.69 33.92
C TYR A 108 -7.25 -1.08 32.70
N PHE A 109 -8.05 -0.15 32.20
CA PHE A 109 -9.08 -0.41 31.20
C PHE A 109 -8.85 0.42 29.93
N ILE A 110 -9.21 -0.16 28.79
CA ILE A 110 -9.28 0.53 27.51
C ILE A 110 -10.50 1.46 27.52
N GLU A 111 -10.29 2.70 27.07
CA GLU A 111 -11.30 3.77 27.12
C GLU A 111 -12.21 3.82 25.87
N ASP A 112 -11.82 3.13 24.79
CA ASP A 112 -12.59 2.97 23.56
C ASP A 112 -14.01 2.41 23.81
N ASP A 113 -14.97 2.85 22.99
CA ASP A 113 -16.32 2.30 22.98
C ASP A 113 -16.33 0.89 22.36
N LEU A 114 -16.28 -0.12 23.23
CA LEU A 114 -16.31 -1.53 22.89
C LEU A 114 -17.54 -1.98 22.06
N SER A 115 -18.58 -1.13 21.93
CA SER A 115 -19.73 -1.41 21.08
C SER A 115 -19.51 -1.07 19.60
N CYS A 116 -18.47 -0.29 19.26
CA CYS A 116 -18.20 0.17 17.89
C CYS A 116 -17.35 -0.79 17.04
N LEU A 117 -17.45 -0.60 15.72
CA LEU A 117 -16.54 -1.07 14.66
C LEU A 117 -16.88 -0.31 13.37
N ASP A 118 -15.89 0.07 12.55
CA ASP A 118 -16.17 0.64 11.22
C ASP A 118 -16.61 -0.44 10.21
N THR A 119 -17.93 -0.67 10.11
CA THR A 119 -18.55 -1.58 9.13
C THR A 119 -18.54 -1.06 7.68
N SER A 120 -18.02 0.14 7.44
CA SER A 120 -17.65 0.57 6.08
C SER A 120 -16.25 0.07 5.67
N PHE A 121 -15.45 -0.38 6.63
CA PHE A 121 -14.12 -0.96 6.42
C PHE A 121 -14.13 -2.49 6.47
N PHE A 122 -14.76 -3.07 7.48
CA PHE A 122 -14.83 -4.53 7.68
C PHE A 122 -16.18 -5.11 7.25
N SER A 123 -16.18 -6.34 6.72
CA SER A 123 -17.33 -6.93 6.02
C SER A 123 -18.39 -7.54 6.97
N ILE A 124 -18.63 -6.89 8.11
CA ILE A 124 -19.47 -7.41 9.21
C ILE A 124 -20.86 -6.77 9.17
N THR A 125 -21.90 -7.59 9.08
CA THR A 125 -23.29 -7.12 9.09
C THR A 125 -23.71 -6.63 10.47
N LYS A 126 -24.69 -5.70 10.57
CA LYS A 126 -25.17 -5.20 11.88
C LYS A 126 -25.61 -6.34 12.81
N SER A 127 -26.35 -7.32 12.31
CA SER A 127 -26.84 -8.45 13.11
C SER A 127 -25.75 -9.42 13.55
N GLU A 128 -24.61 -9.44 12.85
CA GLU A 128 -23.41 -10.13 13.31
C GLU A 128 -22.66 -9.32 14.36
N LEU A 129 -22.45 -8.02 14.10
CA LEU A 129 -21.71 -7.11 14.99
C LEU A 129 -22.26 -7.13 16.43
N ASP A 130 -23.59 -7.16 16.59
CA ASP A 130 -24.25 -7.25 17.91
C ASP A 130 -23.84 -8.50 18.73
N ARG A 131 -23.26 -9.53 18.11
CA ARG A 131 -22.80 -10.80 18.73
C ARG A 131 -21.29 -11.02 18.72
N VAL A 132 -20.52 -10.21 17.99
CA VAL A 132 -19.05 -10.33 17.91
C VAL A 132 -18.37 -9.82 19.19
N ASP A 133 -17.47 -10.61 19.76
CA ASP A 133 -16.62 -10.20 20.91
C ASP A 133 -15.89 -8.89 20.59
N PRO A 134 -16.00 -7.84 21.42
CA PRO A 134 -15.21 -6.61 21.26
C PRO A 134 -13.70 -6.85 21.07
N GLN A 135 -13.14 -7.93 21.62
CA GLN A 135 -11.76 -8.33 21.37
C GLN A 135 -11.49 -8.57 19.88
N GLN A 136 -12.40 -9.22 19.15
CA GLN A 136 -12.28 -9.45 17.70
C GLN A 136 -12.38 -8.13 16.94
N ARG A 137 -13.31 -7.25 17.33
CA ARG A 137 -13.53 -5.94 16.68
C ARG A 137 -12.27 -5.07 16.73
N LEU A 138 -11.74 -4.87 17.93
CA LEU A 138 -10.53 -4.08 18.14
C LEU A 138 -9.30 -4.74 17.50
N LEU A 139 -9.21 -6.07 17.48
CA LEU A 139 -8.10 -6.76 16.83
C LEU A 139 -8.10 -6.57 15.30
N LEU A 140 -9.26 -6.43 14.66
CA LEU A 140 -9.34 -6.10 13.24
C LEU A 140 -8.80 -4.68 12.94
N GLU A 141 -9.22 -3.68 13.72
CA GLU A 141 -8.72 -2.30 13.61
C GLU A 141 -7.21 -2.24 13.86
N VAL A 142 -6.75 -2.83 14.97
CA VAL A 142 -5.33 -2.90 15.34
C VAL A 142 -4.50 -3.70 14.32
N THR A 143 -5.06 -4.73 13.67
CA THR A 143 -4.34 -5.45 12.60
C THR A 143 -4.19 -4.59 11.34
N GLN A 144 -5.21 -3.84 10.94
CA GLN A 144 -5.11 -2.92 9.81
C GLN A 144 -4.07 -1.82 10.08
N GLU A 145 -4.09 -1.22 11.27
CA GLU A 145 -3.11 -0.21 11.69
C GLU A 145 -1.68 -0.78 11.73
N CYS A 146 -1.52 -2.03 12.17
CA CYS A 146 -0.22 -2.72 12.19
C CYS A 146 0.34 -2.96 10.78
N LEU A 147 -0.52 -3.32 9.82
CA LEU A 147 -0.15 -3.46 8.40
C LEU A 147 0.19 -2.11 7.76
N ASP A 148 -0.53 -1.05 8.12
CA ASP A 148 -0.20 0.31 7.71
C ASP A 148 1.13 0.80 8.33
N ASP A 149 1.41 0.52 9.62
CA ASP A 149 2.71 0.82 10.24
C ASP A 149 3.87 0.07 9.55
N ALA A 150 3.65 -1.20 9.20
CA ALA A 150 4.59 -1.99 8.38
C ALA A 150 4.72 -1.51 6.91
N GLY A 151 3.84 -0.63 6.44
CA GLY A 151 3.75 -0.25 5.03
C GLY A 151 3.43 -1.42 4.10
N GLU A 152 2.79 -2.48 4.60
CA GLU A 152 2.49 -3.71 3.86
C GLU A 152 1.08 -3.65 3.27
N VAL A 153 1.00 -3.60 1.95
CA VAL A 153 -0.25 -3.47 1.19
C VAL A 153 -0.58 -4.72 0.35
N ASN A 154 0.37 -5.65 0.22
CA ASN A 154 0.28 -6.80 -0.69
C ASN A 154 -0.04 -8.11 0.05
N TYR A 155 -0.85 -8.04 1.10
CA TYR A 155 -1.15 -9.16 2.00
C TYR A 155 -2.24 -10.14 1.51
N HIS A 156 -3.15 -9.70 0.62
CA HIS A 156 -4.23 -10.56 0.11
C HIS A 156 -3.69 -11.78 -0.66
N GLY A 157 -4.24 -12.96 -0.34
CA GLY A 157 -3.91 -14.22 -0.99
C GLY A 157 -2.50 -14.72 -0.71
N LYS A 158 -1.89 -14.28 0.40
CA LYS A 158 -0.51 -14.64 0.77
C LYS A 158 -0.48 -15.64 1.91
N GLN A 159 0.59 -16.45 1.98
CA GLN A 159 0.90 -17.35 3.09
C GLN A 159 1.31 -16.62 4.38
N ILE A 160 0.56 -15.59 4.79
CA ILE A 160 0.78 -14.86 6.05
C ILE A 160 0.05 -15.63 7.15
N GLY A 161 0.75 -15.95 8.23
CA GLY A 161 0.13 -16.57 9.41
C GLY A 161 -0.53 -15.54 10.33
N CYS A 162 -1.50 -15.96 11.13
CA CYS A 162 -2.11 -15.16 12.19
C CYS A 162 -2.07 -15.94 13.51
N TYR A 163 -1.34 -15.42 14.51
CA TYR A 163 -1.15 -16.08 15.79
C TYR A 163 -1.59 -15.16 16.91
N VAL A 164 -2.68 -15.50 17.62
CA VAL A 164 -3.27 -14.61 18.63
C VAL A 164 -3.19 -15.22 20.02
N GLY A 165 -2.46 -14.55 20.92
CA GLY A 165 -2.42 -14.89 22.34
C GLY A 165 -3.63 -14.32 23.09
N THR A 166 -4.38 -15.16 23.79
CA THR A 166 -5.52 -14.76 24.64
C THR A 166 -5.51 -15.47 26.00
N PHE A 167 -6.44 -15.12 26.88
CA PHE A 167 -6.57 -15.68 28.24
C PHE A 167 -8.02 -15.92 28.65
N GLY A 168 -8.84 -14.86 28.71
CA GLY A 168 -10.20 -14.90 29.22
C GLY A 168 -11.24 -15.35 28.20
N ASP A 169 -12.36 -15.87 28.71
CA ASP A 169 -13.52 -16.36 27.95
C ASP A 169 -14.81 -15.59 28.31
N ASP A 170 -14.65 -14.38 28.86
CA ASP A 170 -15.71 -13.54 29.43
C ASP A 170 -16.92 -13.36 28.49
N TRP A 171 -16.68 -13.15 27.18
CA TRP A 171 -17.74 -13.00 26.19
C TRP A 171 -18.49 -14.32 25.91
N SER A 172 -17.82 -15.46 25.89
CA SER A 172 -18.48 -16.77 25.83
C SER A 172 -19.33 -17.02 27.07
N ILE A 173 -18.80 -16.73 28.26
CA ILE A 173 -19.51 -16.84 29.55
C ILE A 173 -20.75 -15.95 29.61
N MET A 174 -20.73 -14.78 28.94
CA MET A 174 -21.93 -13.94 28.76
C MET A 174 -22.95 -14.58 27.82
N ASN A 175 -22.52 -15.05 26.65
CA ASN A 175 -23.40 -15.67 25.65
C ASN A 175 -24.08 -16.95 26.16
N ASP A 176 -23.37 -17.80 26.91
CA ASP A 176 -23.90 -19.05 27.47
C ASP A 176 -25.06 -18.81 28.46
N LYS A 177 -25.08 -17.67 29.14
CA LYS A 177 -26.17 -17.27 30.05
C LYS A 177 -27.44 -16.84 29.30
N GLU A 178 -27.33 -16.53 28.01
CA GLU A 178 -28.44 -16.15 27.13
C GLU A 178 -28.64 -17.16 25.97
N SER A 179 -28.35 -18.44 26.25
CA SER A 179 -28.28 -19.55 25.29
C SER A 179 -29.49 -19.74 24.35
N VAL A 180 -30.65 -19.16 24.67
CA VAL A 180 -31.89 -19.25 23.87
C VAL A 180 -31.94 -18.18 22.75
N GLN A 181 -31.12 -17.13 22.80
CA GLN A 181 -31.18 -16.00 21.85
C GLN A 181 -30.04 -15.94 20.81
N GLY A 182 -29.07 -16.85 20.89
CA GLY A 182 -27.77 -16.67 20.25
C GLY A 182 -27.75 -16.56 18.71
N GLY A 183 -28.69 -17.22 18.02
CA GLY A 183 -28.76 -17.21 16.55
C GLY A 183 -27.55 -17.86 15.86
N VAL A 184 -27.32 -17.52 14.58
CA VAL A 184 -26.24 -18.13 13.77
C VAL A 184 -24.83 -17.62 14.12
N TYR A 185 -24.72 -16.50 14.84
CA TYR A 185 -23.45 -15.82 15.10
C TYR A 185 -22.83 -16.13 16.48
N VAL A 186 -23.41 -17.04 17.29
CA VAL A 186 -22.78 -17.45 18.57
C VAL A 186 -21.38 -17.99 18.34
N THR A 187 -21.20 -18.87 17.35
CA THR A 187 -19.90 -19.49 17.11
C THR A 187 -18.93 -18.47 16.54
N THR A 188 -19.33 -17.74 15.49
CA THR A 188 -18.42 -16.83 14.76
C THR A 188 -18.15 -15.52 15.51
N GLY A 189 -19.05 -15.09 16.39
CA GLY A 189 -18.88 -13.90 17.23
C GLY A 189 -18.45 -14.20 18.67
N GLY A 190 -18.79 -15.36 19.20
CA GLY A 190 -18.64 -15.70 20.61
C GLY A 190 -17.37 -16.47 20.99
N THR A 191 -16.75 -17.21 20.06
CA THR A 191 -15.65 -18.15 20.37
C THR A 191 -14.27 -17.53 20.20
N ASP A 192 -13.33 -17.92 21.06
CA ASP A 192 -11.94 -17.45 21.06
C ASP A 192 -11.19 -17.80 19.77
N ILE A 193 -11.44 -18.96 19.17
CA ILE A 193 -10.86 -19.40 17.88
C ILE A 193 -11.08 -18.40 16.73
N MET A 194 -12.09 -17.53 16.83
CA MET A 194 -12.37 -16.51 15.81
C MET A 194 -11.42 -15.31 15.88
N MET A 195 -10.65 -15.16 16.96
CA MET A 195 -9.65 -14.08 17.09
C MET A 195 -8.60 -14.12 15.96
N ALA A 196 -8.01 -15.30 15.70
CA ALA A 196 -7.13 -15.47 14.55
C ALA A 196 -7.93 -15.65 13.25
N ASN A 197 -8.97 -16.49 13.26
CA ASN A 197 -9.63 -16.91 12.02
C ASN A 197 -10.42 -15.78 11.34
N ARG A 198 -11.07 -14.88 12.09
CA ARG A 198 -11.73 -13.69 11.52
C ARG A 198 -10.70 -12.72 10.95
N THR A 199 -9.57 -12.53 11.64
CA THR A 199 -8.45 -11.72 11.14
C THR A 199 -7.92 -12.28 9.82
N SER A 200 -7.62 -13.58 9.75
CA SER A 200 -7.20 -14.24 8.52
C SER A 200 -8.25 -14.13 7.40
N TYR A 201 -9.54 -14.20 7.72
CA TYR A 201 -10.63 -14.04 6.75
C TYR A 201 -10.76 -12.62 6.19
N GLU A 202 -10.85 -11.58 7.04
CA GLU A 202 -11.05 -10.19 6.59
C GLU A 202 -9.84 -9.67 5.76
N PHE A 203 -8.63 -10.17 6.04
CA PHE A 203 -7.42 -9.77 5.32
C PHE A 203 -6.99 -10.75 4.20
N ASP A 204 -7.70 -11.86 3.96
CA ASP A 204 -7.35 -12.95 3.02
C ASP A 204 -5.92 -13.49 3.23
N LEU A 205 -5.63 -13.89 4.48
CA LEU A 205 -4.37 -14.51 4.89
C LEU A 205 -4.51 -16.03 4.82
N GLN A 206 -3.58 -16.68 4.10
CA GLN A 206 -3.63 -18.11 3.75
C GLN A 206 -2.52 -18.95 4.43
N GLY A 207 -1.79 -18.36 5.39
CA GLY A 207 -0.89 -19.10 6.30
C GLY A 207 -1.65 -19.72 7.49
N PRO A 208 -0.93 -20.31 8.46
CA PRO A 208 -1.56 -20.89 9.64
C PRO A 208 -2.28 -19.83 10.48
N SER A 209 -3.46 -20.16 11.01
CA SER A 209 -4.33 -19.26 11.74
C SER A 209 -4.68 -19.90 13.09
N GLU A 210 -4.05 -19.42 14.16
CA GLU A 210 -3.99 -20.11 15.45
C GLU A 210 -4.25 -19.18 16.63
N VAL A 211 -5.01 -19.69 17.61
CA VAL A 211 -5.28 -19.02 18.89
C VAL A 211 -4.58 -19.79 19.99
N ILE A 212 -3.76 -19.09 20.77
CA ILE A 212 -2.82 -19.69 21.72
C ILE A 212 -3.20 -19.26 23.14
N LYS A 213 -3.45 -20.27 23.99
CA LYS A 213 -3.75 -20.13 25.41
C LYS A 213 -2.70 -20.87 26.24
N THR A 214 -1.71 -20.13 26.75
CA THR A 214 -0.69 -20.63 27.69
C THR A 214 -0.65 -19.85 29.00
N GLY A 215 -1.71 -19.09 29.29
CA GLY A 215 -1.78 -18.19 30.42
C GLY A 215 -1.11 -16.85 30.10
N CYS A 216 -0.40 -16.27 31.06
CA CYS A 216 0.24 -14.97 30.91
C CYS A 216 1.38 -14.92 29.86
N SER A 217 1.80 -16.08 29.34
CA SER A 217 2.76 -16.20 28.24
C SER A 217 2.13 -16.24 26.84
N SER A 218 0.79 -16.30 26.72
CA SER A 218 0.09 -16.57 25.44
C SER A 218 0.64 -15.82 24.24
N SER A 219 0.75 -14.49 24.30
CA SER A 219 1.24 -13.67 23.18
C SER A 219 2.74 -13.80 22.87
N ALA A 220 3.59 -14.21 23.83
CA ALA A 220 4.98 -14.54 23.55
C ALA A 220 5.15 -15.95 22.98
N VAL A 221 4.28 -16.91 23.36
CA VAL A 221 4.22 -18.21 22.69
C VAL A 221 3.67 -18.06 21.26
N ALA A 222 2.69 -17.17 21.04
CA ALA A 222 2.24 -16.79 19.70
C ALA A 222 3.38 -16.22 18.85
N LEU A 223 4.23 -15.35 19.40
CA LEU A 223 5.45 -14.90 18.71
C LEU A 223 6.44 -16.04 18.45
N HIS A 224 6.58 -17.00 19.37
CA HIS A 224 7.44 -18.17 19.16
C HIS A 224 6.98 -19.01 17.97
N GLU A 225 5.71 -19.44 17.95
CA GLU A 225 5.18 -20.26 16.85
C GLU A 225 5.18 -19.50 15.52
N ALA A 226 4.85 -18.21 15.52
CA ALA A 226 4.94 -17.37 14.32
C ALA A 226 6.38 -17.29 13.75
N CYS A 227 7.39 -17.10 14.60
CA CYS A 227 8.80 -17.16 14.17
C CYS A 227 9.15 -18.55 13.61
N ARG A 228 8.72 -19.62 14.27
CA ARG A 228 9.00 -21.00 13.87
C ARG A 228 8.34 -21.38 12.55
N ALA A 229 7.10 -20.97 12.31
CA ALA A 229 6.40 -21.17 11.04
C ALA A 229 7.11 -20.46 9.89
N ILE A 230 7.55 -19.21 10.08
CA ILE A 230 8.36 -18.49 9.09
C ILE A 230 9.68 -19.22 8.82
N GLN A 231 10.37 -19.69 9.87
CA GLN A 231 11.65 -20.39 9.75
C GLN A 231 11.55 -21.81 9.20
N ARG A 232 10.36 -22.43 9.20
CA ARG A 232 10.04 -23.70 8.53
C ARG A 232 9.54 -23.51 7.09
N GLY A 233 9.10 -22.31 6.73
CA GLY A 233 8.46 -22.02 5.44
C GLY A 233 6.95 -22.25 5.41
N ASP A 234 6.32 -22.55 6.55
CA ASP A 234 4.86 -22.71 6.69
C ASP A 234 4.14 -21.36 6.51
N ALA A 235 4.84 -20.25 6.77
CA ALA A 235 4.38 -18.88 6.55
C ALA A 235 5.47 -18.01 5.90
N SER A 236 5.12 -17.06 5.05
CA SER A 236 6.05 -16.07 4.47
C SER A 236 6.30 -14.87 5.40
N SER A 237 5.35 -14.59 6.27
CA SER A 237 5.34 -13.55 7.31
C SER A 237 4.19 -13.86 8.27
N ALA A 238 4.03 -13.10 9.35
CA ALA A 238 2.92 -13.32 10.28
C ALA A 238 2.44 -12.03 10.95
N ILE A 239 1.14 -11.99 11.24
CA ILE A 239 0.56 -11.13 12.27
C ILE A 239 0.61 -11.90 13.60
N VAL A 240 1.17 -11.28 14.63
CA VAL A 240 1.14 -11.80 16.00
C VAL A 240 0.32 -10.86 16.86
N GLY A 241 -0.83 -11.33 17.31
CA GLY A 241 -1.79 -10.60 18.14
C GLY A 241 -1.71 -10.97 19.62
N GLY A 242 -2.13 -10.05 20.47
CA GLY A 242 -2.35 -10.26 21.90
C GLY A 242 -3.61 -9.53 22.32
N ALA A 243 -4.58 -10.26 22.89
CA ALA A 243 -5.87 -9.70 23.29
C ALA A 243 -6.28 -10.11 24.71
N SER A 244 -6.83 -9.16 25.45
CA SER A 244 -7.43 -9.35 26.77
C SER A 244 -8.37 -8.19 27.08
N LEU A 245 -9.66 -8.47 27.31
CA LEU A 245 -10.66 -7.53 27.84
C LEU A 245 -11.31 -8.08 29.11
N ILE A 246 -11.78 -7.19 30.00
CA ILE A 246 -12.38 -7.56 31.29
C ILE A 246 -13.87 -7.23 31.24
N MET A 247 -14.66 -8.13 30.66
CA MET A 247 -16.10 -7.91 30.43
C MET A 247 -16.98 -8.42 31.58
N THR A 248 -16.47 -9.31 32.45
CA THR A 248 -17.24 -9.86 33.58
C THR A 248 -16.45 -9.83 34.90
N PRO A 249 -17.15 -9.85 36.05
CA PRO A 249 -16.50 -9.97 37.36
C PRO A 249 -15.98 -11.39 37.64
N ALA A 250 -16.36 -12.42 36.86
CA ALA A 250 -16.24 -13.83 37.25
C ALA A 250 -14.79 -14.29 37.49
N MET A 251 -13.86 -13.86 36.63
CA MET A 251 -12.44 -14.15 36.79
C MET A 251 -11.82 -13.28 37.89
N THR A 252 -12.24 -12.01 37.98
CA THR A 252 -11.77 -11.05 38.98
C THR A 252 -12.13 -11.48 40.41
N THR A 253 -13.33 -12.01 40.64
CA THR A 253 -13.73 -12.58 41.94
C THR A 253 -12.93 -13.83 42.27
N ALA A 254 -12.81 -14.79 41.34
CA ALA A 254 -12.05 -16.02 41.54
C ALA A 254 -10.58 -15.75 41.91
N MET A 255 -9.91 -14.82 41.21
CA MET A 255 -8.54 -14.42 41.50
C MET A 255 -8.40 -13.60 42.80
N SER A 256 -9.45 -12.85 43.19
CA SER A 256 -9.50 -12.14 44.48
C SER A 256 -9.61 -13.11 45.67
N VAL A 257 -10.43 -14.17 45.53
CA VAL A 257 -10.56 -15.24 46.54
C VAL A 257 -9.28 -16.08 46.62
N GLY A 258 -8.59 -16.29 45.50
CA GLY A 258 -7.27 -16.94 45.46
C GLY A 258 -6.10 -16.08 45.95
N GLU A 259 -6.34 -14.85 46.40
CA GLU A 259 -5.33 -13.87 46.85
C GLU A 259 -4.18 -13.63 45.86
N VAL A 260 -4.49 -13.72 44.55
CA VAL A 260 -3.53 -13.49 43.45
C VAL A 260 -3.46 -11.99 43.10
N LEU A 261 -4.55 -11.27 43.31
CA LEU A 261 -4.67 -9.85 42.97
C LEU A 261 -4.29 -8.95 44.16
N ALA A 262 -3.56 -7.87 43.85
CA ALA A 262 -3.18 -6.86 44.82
C ALA A 262 -4.43 -6.17 45.42
N PRO A 263 -4.55 -6.03 46.75
CA PRO A 263 -5.71 -5.38 47.39
C PRO A 263 -5.94 -3.91 46.99
N ASP A 264 -4.91 -3.23 46.46
CA ASP A 264 -4.98 -1.85 45.94
C ASP A 264 -5.12 -1.78 44.40
N ALA A 265 -5.25 -2.93 43.73
CA ALA A 265 -5.17 -3.08 42.27
C ALA A 265 -3.93 -2.38 41.67
N SER A 266 -2.74 -2.59 42.24
CA SER A 266 -1.49 -2.07 41.70
C SER A 266 -0.34 -3.07 41.76
N CYS A 267 0.26 -3.36 40.60
CA CYS A 267 1.51 -4.11 40.49
C CYS A 267 2.66 -3.28 41.11
N LYS A 268 3.19 -3.74 42.24
CA LYS A 268 4.28 -3.08 42.99
C LYS A 268 5.62 -3.78 42.75
N THR A 269 5.96 -3.92 41.46
CA THR A 269 7.06 -4.78 41.00
C THR A 269 8.41 -4.40 41.61
N PHE A 270 9.09 -5.41 42.15
CA PHE A 270 10.35 -5.35 42.90
C PHE A 270 10.32 -4.63 44.27
N ASP A 271 9.16 -4.11 44.70
CA ASP A 271 9.01 -3.45 46.00
C ASP A 271 8.83 -4.47 47.14
N ALA A 272 9.19 -4.07 48.36
CA ALA A 272 8.94 -4.84 49.58
C ALA A 272 7.43 -5.02 49.87
N ALA A 273 6.58 -4.13 49.36
CA ALA A 273 5.13 -4.19 49.43
C ALA A 273 4.47 -4.95 48.27
N ALA A 274 5.24 -5.67 47.44
CA ALA A 274 4.73 -6.58 46.40
C ALA A 274 3.77 -7.64 47.00
N ASP A 275 2.47 -7.52 46.71
CA ASP A 275 1.36 -8.26 47.34
C ASP A 275 0.37 -8.89 46.34
N GLY A 276 0.68 -8.84 45.04
CA GLY A 276 -0.19 -9.35 43.97
C GLY A 276 -0.09 -8.49 42.69
N TYR A 277 -0.85 -8.86 41.67
CA TYR A 277 -0.95 -8.07 40.43
C TYR A 277 -2.31 -7.39 40.27
N ALA A 278 -2.40 -6.45 39.33
CA ALA A 278 -3.65 -5.80 38.95
C ALA A 278 -4.06 -6.23 37.54
N ARG A 279 -5.31 -6.66 37.34
CA ARG A 279 -5.80 -7.04 36.00
C ARG A 279 -5.83 -5.80 35.09
N ALA A 280 -5.54 -6.02 33.80
CA ALA A 280 -5.59 -4.99 32.78
C ALA A 280 -6.20 -5.49 31.47
N GLU A 281 -6.61 -4.54 30.65
CA GLU A 281 -7.03 -4.74 29.26
C GLU A 281 -5.87 -4.39 28.31
N ALA A 282 -5.79 -5.07 27.16
CA ALA A 282 -4.91 -4.70 26.05
C ALA A 282 -5.33 -5.40 24.76
N ILE A 283 -5.26 -4.69 23.65
CA ILE A 283 -5.26 -5.27 22.29
C ILE A 283 -3.97 -4.82 21.61
N THR A 284 -3.23 -5.75 21.03
CA THR A 284 -1.92 -5.49 20.43
C THR A 284 -1.73 -6.36 19.20
N ALA A 285 -1.03 -5.83 18.18
CA ALA A 285 -0.56 -6.62 17.05
C ALA A 285 0.84 -6.17 16.62
N ILE A 286 1.66 -7.12 16.19
CA ILE A 286 2.92 -6.86 15.48
C ILE A 286 2.96 -7.66 14.16
N TYR A 287 3.52 -7.07 13.11
CA TYR A 287 3.75 -7.74 11.84
C TYR A 287 5.22 -8.11 11.72
N ILE A 288 5.50 -9.39 11.46
CA ILE A 288 6.85 -9.95 11.41
C ILE A 288 7.13 -10.67 10.08
N LYS A 289 8.37 -10.57 9.60
CA LYS A 289 8.80 -11.08 8.28
C LYS A 289 10.29 -11.49 8.35
N PRO A 290 10.79 -12.39 7.48
CA PRO A 290 12.24 -12.58 7.34
C PRO A 290 12.94 -11.23 7.12
N LEU A 291 14.07 -10.99 7.79
CA LEU A 291 14.81 -9.73 7.71
C LEU A 291 15.25 -9.42 6.27
N SER A 292 15.64 -10.44 5.50
CA SER A 292 15.95 -10.34 4.07
C SER A 292 14.78 -9.78 3.25
N ASP A 293 13.57 -10.19 3.59
CA ASP A 293 12.35 -9.86 2.87
C ASP A 293 11.84 -8.47 3.27
N ALA A 294 11.95 -8.11 4.55
CA ALA A 294 11.71 -6.74 5.02
C ALA A 294 12.64 -5.73 4.32
N ILE A 295 13.93 -6.05 4.19
CA ILE A 295 14.90 -5.22 3.44
C ILE A 295 14.54 -5.16 1.95
N ARG A 296 14.23 -6.30 1.31
CA ARG A 296 13.87 -6.38 -0.12
C ARG A 296 12.63 -5.55 -0.45
N ASP A 297 11.61 -5.65 0.39
CA ASP A 297 10.29 -5.05 0.14
C ASP A 297 10.21 -3.60 0.64
N GLY A 298 11.26 -3.10 1.30
CA GLY A 298 11.33 -1.73 1.83
C GLY A 298 10.44 -1.49 3.06
N ASN A 299 10.13 -2.54 3.82
CA ASN A 299 9.42 -2.39 5.09
C ASN A 299 10.32 -1.66 6.11
N PRO A 300 9.75 -0.84 7.02
CA PRO A 300 10.47 -0.40 8.21
C PRO A 300 10.89 -1.62 9.04
N ILE A 301 12.02 -1.52 9.73
CA ILE A 301 12.56 -2.58 10.59
C ILE A 301 12.73 -1.99 11.98
N ARG A 302 11.67 -2.10 12.79
CA ARG A 302 11.56 -1.54 14.15
C ARG A 302 12.56 -2.22 15.10
N ALA A 303 12.65 -3.55 15.01
CA ALA A 303 13.63 -4.37 15.73
C ALA A 303 13.84 -5.74 15.05
N ILE A 304 14.87 -6.48 15.46
CA ILE A 304 15.11 -7.87 15.06
C ILE A 304 14.78 -8.80 16.24
N VAL A 305 13.95 -9.82 16.01
CA VAL A 305 13.81 -10.95 16.93
C VAL A 305 15.01 -11.88 16.71
N ARG A 306 15.98 -11.83 17.61
CA ARG A 306 17.18 -12.67 17.56
C ARG A 306 16.86 -14.11 17.90
N ALA A 307 16.07 -14.34 18.95
CA ALA A 307 15.63 -15.66 19.36
C ALA A 307 14.33 -15.60 20.18
N THR A 308 13.59 -16.69 20.12
CA THR A 308 12.47 -16.98 21.03
C THR A 308 12.66 -18.39 21.59
N ALA A 309 12.30 -18.60 22.86
CA ALA A 309 12.30 -19.91 23.48
C ALA A 309 11.07 -20.08 24.37
N VAL A 310 10.59 -21.32 24.46
CA VAL A 310 9.52 -21.74 25.37
C VAL A 310 9.96 -22.95 26.20
N ASN A 311 9.48 -23.07 27.43
CA ASN A 311 9.57 -24.30 28.24
C ASN A 311 8.41 -24.41 29.25
N CYS A 312 8.51 -25.36 30.18
CA CYS A 312 7.56 -25.52 31.28
C CYS A 312 8.31 -25.68 32.61
N ASP A 313 7.75 -25.12 33.68
CA ASP A 313 8.23 -25.27 35.07
C ASP A 313 8.25 -26.73 35.56
N GLY A 314 7.41 -27.58 34.95
CA GLY A 314 7.25 -28.98 35.35
C GLY A 314 6.66 -29.11 36.75
N LYS A 315 7.27 -29.96 37.59
CA LYS A 315 6.82 -30.18 38.96
C LYS A 315 7.51 -29.20 39.93
N SER A 316 6.83 -28.11 40.27
CA SER A 316 7.23 -27.17 41.32
C SER A 316 6.51 -27.45 42.65
N VAL A 317 6.57 -26.52 43.62
CA VAL A 317 6.00 -26.66 44.98
C VAL A 317 4.47 -26.73 44.95
N SER A 318 3.83 -25.98 44.05
CA SER A 318 2.40 -26.07 43.73
C SER A 318 2.20 -25.64 42.28
N LEU A 319 1.09 -26.03 41.64
CA LEU A 319 0.81 -25.76 40.21
C LEU A 319 0.94 -24.28 39.81
N VAL A 320 0.74 -23.35 40.75
CA VAL A 320 0.82 -21.89 40.53
C VAL A 320 2.10 -21.25 41.07
N THR A 321 3.04 -22.03 41.63
CA THR A 321 4.33 -21.52 42.12
C THR A 321 5.37 -21.58 40.99
N PRO A 322 5.99 -20.45 40.61
CA PRO A 322 6.96 -20.41 39.50
C PRO A 322 8.27 -21.14 39.82
N ASN A 323 8.94 -21.67 38.81
CA ASN A 323 10.20 -22.41 38.95
C ASN A 323 11.41 -21.65 38.39
N GLY A 324 12.13 -20.95 39.27
CA GLY A 324 13.33 -20.18 38.90
C GLY A 324 14.44 -20.98 38.21
N ALA A 325 14.51 -22.30 38.39
CA ALA A 325 15.46 -23.15 37.63
C ALA A 325 15.01 -23.36 36.18
N ALA A 326 13.70 -23.47 35.93
CA ALA A 326 13.14 -23.52 34.59
C ALA A 326 13.27 -22.16 33.89
N HIS A 327 13.05 -21.05 34.60
CA HIS A 327 13.29 -19.70 34.08
C HIS A 327 14.77 -19.51 33.68
N GLU A 328 15.72 -19.90 34.53
CA GLU A 328 17.15 -19.86 34.24
C GLU A 328 17.50 -20.71 33.00
N ALA A 329 17.01 -21.95 32.95
CA ALA A 329 17.25 -22.84 31.81
C ALA A 329 16.65 -22.30 30.49
N LEU A 330 15.50 -21.63 30.55
CA LEU A 330 14.85 -20.99 29.40
C LEU A 330 15.71 -19.86 28.82
N MET A 331 16.15 -18.94 29.68
CA MET A 331 16.96 -17.80 29.28
C MET A 331 18.32 -18.28 28.73
N ARG A 332 19.00 -19.21 29.42
CA ARG A 332 20.25 -19.80 28.90
C ARG A 332 20.05 -20.54 27.57
N LYS A 333 18.91 -21.21 27.37
CA LYS A 333 18.56 -21.84 26.08
C LYS A 333 18.44 -20.78 24.98
N ALA A 334 17.66 -19.73 25.20
CA ALA A 334 17.43 -18.67 24.19
C ALA A 334 18.74 -18.05 23.68
N TYR A 335 19.68 -17.75 24.58
CA TYR A 335 20.99 -17.17 24.21
C TYR A 335 21.92 -18.17 23.53
N ARG A 336 22.02 -19.40 24.07
CA ARG A 336 22.88 -20.46 23.50
C ARG A 336 22.45 -20.86 22.09
N ASP A 337 21.15 -20.96 21.84
CA ASP A 337 20.61 -21.42 20.55
C ASP A 337 20.93 -20.47 19.39
N VAL A 338 21.40 -19.25 19.66
CA VAL A 338 21.88 -18.25 18.67
C VAL A 338 23.30 -17.72 18.95
N GLY A 339 24.06 -18.40 19.80
CA GLY A 339 25.48 -18.08 20.06
C GLY A 339 25.74 -16.70 20.69
N LEU A 340 24.78 -16.15 21.44
CA LEU A 340 24.90 -14.82 22.07
C LEU A 340 25.33 -14.91 23.55
N ASP A 341 26.11 -13.94 24.01
CA ASP A 341 26.40 -13.76 25.44
C ASP A 341 25.28 -12.91 26.09
N PRO A 342 24.61 -13.39 27.17
CA PRO A 342 23.71 -12.58 27.99
C PRO A 342 24.34 -11.29 28.53
N LYS A 343 25.67 -11.27 28.75
CA LYS A 343 26.40 -10.13 29.31
C LYS A 343 26.42 -8.92 28.39
N ASP A 344 26.03 -9.05 27.13
CA ASP A 344 25.94 -7.94 26.18
C ASP A 344 24.58 -7.23 26.19
N THR A 345 23.59 -7.80 26.86
CA THR A 345 22.20 -7.29 26.88
C THR A 345 22.06 -6.07 27.78
N ALA A 346 21.48 -5.00 27.24
CA ALA A 346 21.34 -3.70 27.91
C ALA A 346 20.39 -3.78 29.12
N PHE A 347 19.21 -4.40 28.95
CA PHE A 347 18.26 -4.63 30.03
C PHE A 347 17.37 -5.86 29.81
N VAL A 348 16.74 -6.31 30.89
CA VAL A 348 15.70 -7.36 30.90
C VAL A 348 14.37 -6.76 31.34
N GLU A 349 13.38 -6.81 30.45
CA GLU A 349 11.97 -6.62 30.76
C GLU A 349 11.44 -7.91 31.40
N CYS A 350 11.29 -7.87 32.71
CA CYS A 350 10.82 -8.97 33.52
C CYS A 350 9.31 -9.20 33.34
N HIS A 351 8.88 -10.43 33.58
CA HIS A 351 7.47 -10.74 33.77
C HIS A 351 6.91 -9.93 34.94
N GLY A 352 7.63 -9.85 36.07
CA GLY A 352 7.57 -8.77 37.05
C GLY A 352 6.15 -8.36 37.48
N THR A 353 5.39 -9.29 38.04
CA THR A 353 3.97 -9.10 38.39
C THR A 353 3.74 -8.34 39.69
N GLY A 354 4.75 -8.10 40.52
CA GLY A 354 4.57 -7.48 41.83
C GLY A 354 4.09 -8.49 42.87
N THR A 355 4.49 -9.75 42.74
CA THR A 355 4.09 -10.82 43.67
C THR A 355 5.21 -11.11 44.67
N ALA A 356 4.85 -11.29 45.95
CA ALA A 356 5.79 -11.52 47.06
C ALA A 356 6.73 -12.74 46.88
N THR A 357 6.37 -13.66 45.99
CA THR A 357 7.07 -14.92 45.68
C THR A 357 7.65 -14.93 44.27
N GLY A 358 6.95 -14.39 43.27
CA GLY A 358 7.40 -14.40 41.88
C GLY A 358 8.59 -13.48 41.64
N ASP A 359 8.53 -12.23 42.11
CA ASP A 359 9.57 -11.23 41.87
C ASP A 359 10.96 -11.69 42.40
N PRO A 360 11.12 -12.26 43.62
CA PRO A 360 12.39 -12.84 44.08
C PRO A 360 12.88 -14.05 43.27
N ILE A 361 11.97 -14.90 42.78
CA ILE A 361 12.31 -16.09 41.99
C ILE A 361 12.81 -15.69 40.60
N GLU A 362 12.09 -14.79 39.93
CA GLU A 362 12.48 -14.27 38.61
C GLU A 362 13.79 -13.50 38.67
N THR A 363 13.91 -12.51 39.55
CA THR A 363 15.13 -11.68 39.65
C THR A 363 16.36 -12.49 40.04
N THR A 364 16.20 -13.55 40.83
CA THR A 364 17.26 -14.52 41.09
C THR A 364 17.69 -15.28 39.83
N ALA A 365 16.74 -15.72 38.98
CA ALA A 365 17.04 -16.38 37.72
C ALA A 365 17.73 -15.42 36.73
N VAL A 366 17.23 -14.19 36.60
CA VAL A 366 17.84 -13.13 35.77
C VAL A 366 19.26 -12.83 36.26
N GLY A 367 19.45 -12.62 37.57
CA GLY A 367 20.75 -12.31 38.15
C GLY A 367 21.81 -13.40 37.92
N LYS A 368 21.43 -14.68 37.89
CA LYS A 368 22.36 -15.78 37.54
C LYS A 368 22.72 -15.85 36.06
N VAL A 369 21.84 -15.40 35.16
CA VAL A 369 22.07 -15.48 33.70
C VAL A 369 22.82 -14.26 33.20
N PHE A 370 22.47 -13.07 33.69
CA PHE A 370 22.96 -11.79 33.19
C PHE A 370 23.97 -11.11 34.14
N GLY A 371 23.86 -11.31 35.46
CA GLY A 371 24.56 -10.54 36.50
C GLY A 371 26.04 -10.86 36.73
N GLU A 372 26.66 -11.65 35.85
CA GLU A 372 28.07 -12.00 35.95
C GLU A 372 28.98 -10.89 35.39
N GLY A 373 29.69 -10.21 36.29
CA GLY A 373 30.84 -9.34 35.97
C GLY A 373 30.52 -7.86 35.69
N LYS A 374 29.25 -7.51 35.44
CA LYS A 374 28.79 -6.13 35.18
C LYS A 374 27.34 -5.94 35.68
N PRO A 375 26.87 -4.69 35.89
CA PRO A 375 25.48 -4.44 36.26
C PRO A 375 24.48 -4.87 35.17
N VAL A 376 23.27 -5.19 35.60
CA VAL A 376 22.14 -5.56 34.73
C VAL A 376 20.95 -4.69 35.07
N TYR A 377 20.41 -3.99 34.07
CA TYR A 377 19.16 -3.27 34.23
C TYR A 377 17.98 -4.23 34.15
N ILE A 378 17.05 -4.14 35.10
CA ILE A 378 15.78 -4.86 35.10
C ILE A 378 14.62 -3.87 35.23
N THR A 379 13.53 -4.12 34.52
CA THR A 379 12.34 -3.27 34.49
C THR A 379 11.10 -4.11 34.22
N SER A 380 9.91 -3.59 34.47
CA SER A 380 8.62 -4.18 34.08
C SER A 380 7.67 -3.05 33.71
N VAL A 381 6.78 -3.28 32.73
CA VAL A 381 5.70 -2.34 32.37
C VAL A 381 4.44 -2.50 33.22
N LYS A 382 4.32 -3.60 33.97
CA LYS A 382 3.11 -3.88 34.76
C LYS A 382 2.81 -2.85 35.85
N PRO A 383 3.79 -2.13 36.44
CA PRO A 383 3.50 -0.97 37.27
C PRO A 383 2.77 0.17 36.55
N ASN A 384 2.98 0.36 35.24
CA ASN A 384 2.36 1.42 34.44
C ASN A 384 0.99 1.03 33.88
N LEU A 385 0.86 -0.19 33.35
CA LEU A 385 -0.32 -0.64 32.60
C LEU A 385 -1.11 -1.78 33.25
N GLY A 386 -0.72 -2.23 34.45
CA GLY A 386 -1.24 -3.46 35.03
C GLY A 386 -0.81 -4.70 34.25
N HIS A 387 -1.49 -5.83 34.49
CA HIS A 387 -1.20 -7.10 33.82
C HIS A 387 -2.34 -7.47 32.87
N SER A 388 -2.12 -7.29 31.57
CA SER A 388 -3.07 -7.63 30.50
C SER A 388 -3.02 -9.11 30.09
N GLU A 389 -2.77 -9.99 31.06
CA GLU A 389 -2.87 -11.46 30.97
C GLU A 389 -2.32 -12.04 29.65
N GLY A 390 -3.17 -12.50 28.74
CA GLY A 390 -2.76 -13.12 27.48
C GLY A 390 -2.02 -12.18 26.52
N ALA A 391 -2.30 -10.88 26.58
CA ALA A 391 -1.68 -9.82 25.79
C ALA A 391 -0.42 -9.21 26.42
N ALA A 392 -0.16 -9.48 27.71
CA ALA A 392 0.85 -8.77 28.49
C ALA A 392 2.29 -8.90 27.97
N ALA A 393 2.62 -10.00 27.29
CA ALA A 393 3.94 -10.19 26.75
C ALA A 393 4.18 -9.31 25.50
N LEU A 394 3.17 -9.09 24.65
CA LEU A 394 3.30 -8.16 23.53
C LEU A 394 3.37 -6.70 23.99
N SER A 395 2.60 -6.29 25.00
CA SER A 395 2.77 -4.94 25.60
C SER A 395 4.22 -4.71 26.07
N ALA A 396 4.83 -5.71 26.71
CA ALA A 396 6.21 -5.68 27.18
C ALA A 396 7.26 -5.72 26.04
N ILE A 397 7.02 -6.54 25.00
CA ILE A 397 7.84 -6.60 23.78
C ILE A 397 7.80 -5.26 23.03
N ILE A 398 6.65 -4.61 22.92
CA ILE A 398 6.53 -3.30 22.27
C ILE A 398 7.30 -2.23 23.06
N LYS A 399 7.21 -2.20 24.40
CA LYS A 399 8.08 -1.36 25.24
C LYS A 399 9.56 -1.59 24.94
N CYS A 400 9.97 -2.85 24.76
CA CYS A 400 11.35 -3.19 24.41
C CYS A 400 11.75 -2.66 23.03
N VAL A 401 10.86 -2.70 22.03
CA VAL A 401 11.10 -2.10 20.70
C VAL A 401 11.23 -0.58 20.82
N LEU A 402 10.29 0.11 21.47
CA LEU A 402 10.36 1.57 21.64
C LEU A 402 11.64 1.99 22.40
N ALA A 403 12.04 1.25 23.43
CA ALA A 403 13.30 1.48 24.13
C ALA A 403 14.54 1.31 23.22
N LEU A 404 14.52 0.36 22.29
CA LEU A 404 15.56 0.21 21.26
C LEU A 404 15.54 1.35 20.24
N GLU A 405 14.37 1.87 19.85
CA GLU A 405 14.26 2.97 18.90
C GLU A 405 14.76 4.29 19.50
N HIS A 406 14.32 4.61 20.72
CA HIS A 406 14.72 5.82 21.45
C HIS A 406 16.06 5.71 22.18
N GLN A 407 16.67 4.52 22.26
CA GLN A 407 17.94 4.25 22.96
C GLN A 407 17.93 4.60 24.46
N ILE A 408 16.74 4.53 25.07
CA ILE A 408 16.47 4.91 26.46
C ILE A 408 15.69 3.78 27.12
N ILE A 409 16.14 3.36 28.31
CA ILE A 409 15.45 2.42 29.19
C ILE A 409 14.40 3.21 29.99
N PRO A 410 13.10 2.93 29.85
CA PRO A 410 12.06 3.64 30.59
C PRO A 410 12.12 3.38 32.10
N PRO A 411 11.73 4.36 32.94
CA PRO A 411 11.65 4.19 34.38
C PRO A 411 10.68 3.08 34.79
N ASN A 412 11.08 2.29 35.78
CA ASN A 412 10.20 1.34 36.48
C ASN A 412 9.57 2.06 37.68
N ILE A 413 8.28 2.32 37.62
CA ILE A 413 7.58 3.09 38.64
C ILE A 413 7.16 2.25 39.86
N LYS A 414 6.67 2.92 40.91
CA LYS A 414 6.12 2.33 42.15
C LYS A 414 7.10 1.57 43.04
N LEU A 415 8.38 1.49 42.69
CA LEU A 415 9.46 1.03 43.57
C LEU A 415 9.86 2.13 44.57
N LYS A 416 9.51 1.96 45.85
CA LYS A 416 9.83 2.86 46.97
C LYS A 416 10.83 2.21 47.94
N ASN A 417 10.63 0.93 48.26
CA ASN A 417 11.45 0.15 49.17
C ASN A 417 11.90 -1.13 48.46
N PRO A 418 13.18 -1.31 48.12
CA PRO A 418 13.66 -2.54 47.48
C PRO A 418 13.32 -3.79 48.29
N ASN A 419 12.72 -4.80 47.64
CA ASN A 419 12.32 -6.03 48.31
C ASN A 419 13.54 -6.77 48.88
N PRO A 420 13.63 -7.01 50.21
CA PRO A 420 14.81 -7.62 50.83
C PRO A 420 15.03 -9.09 50.45
N LYS A 421 14.04 -9.75 49.83
CA LYS A 421 14.18 -11.10 49.28
C LYS A 421 14.83 -11.11 47.90
N ILE A 422 14.87 -9.97 47.20
CA ILE A 422 15.54 -9.85 45.90
C ILE A 422 17.04 -9.63 46.14
N PRO A 423 17.92 -10.47 45.58
CA PRO A 423 19.36 -10.40 45.80
C PRO A 423 20.06 -9.31 44.97
N PHE A 424 19.55 -8.05 45.00
CA PHE A 424 20.02 -6.92 44.19
C PHE A 424 21.54 -6.75 44.20
N ALA A 425 22.14 -6.62 45.39
CA ALA A 425 23.58 -6.40 45.54
C ALA A 425 24.44 -7.61 45.13
N LYS A 426 23.89 -8.84 45.20
CA LYS A 426 24.62 -10.07 44.86
C LYS A 426 24.80 -10.25 43.36
N TYR A 427 23.80 -9.86 42.56
CA TYR A 427 23.82 -9.99 41.10
C TYR A 427 23.87 -8.63 40.37
N ASN A 428 24.15 -7.55 41.10
CA ASN A 428 24.29 -6.19 40.56
C ASN A 428 23.07 -5.76 39.71
N LEU A 429 21.87 -6.06 40.23
CA LEU A 429 20.59 -5.73 39.59
C LEU A 429 20.24 -4.26 39.85
N ASN A 430 20.12 -3.48 38.78
CA ASN A 430 19.72 -2.08 38.82
C ASN A 430 18.30 -1.92 38.28
N VAL A 431 17.46 -1.20 39.02
CA VAL A 431 16.13 -0.78 38.56
C VAL A 431 16.21 0.69 38.18
N PRO A 432 16.01 1.09 36.90
CA PRO A 432 16.00 2.49 36.53
C PRO A 432 14.73 3.14 37.08
N LEU A 433 14.87 4.22 37.84
CA LEU A 433 13.74 5.01 38.36
C LEU A 433 13.46 6.28 37.54
N GLU A 434 14.39 6.62 36.63
CA GLU A 434 14.33 7.76 35.71
C GLU A 434 14.70 7.27 34.30
N PRO A 435 14.32 7.98 33.22
CA PRO A 435 14.73 7.67 31.85
C PRO A 435 16.26 7.54 31.74
N THR A 436 16.73 6.33 31.49
CA THR A 436 18.16 5.98 31.58
C THR A 436 18.70 5.64 30.18
N PRO A 437 19.73 6.33 29.65
CA PRO A 437 20.34 5.98 28.37
C PRO A 437 20.85 4.53 28.34
N PHE A 438 20.80 3.89 27.18
CA PHE A 438 21.39 2.56 27.01
C PHE A 438 22.89 2.57 27.37
N PRO A 439 23.41 1.54 28.08
CA PRO A 439 24.82 1.56 28.48
C PRO A 439 25.73 1.42 27.25
N PRO A 440 26.78 2.25 27.10
CA PRO A 440 27.61 2.30 25.89
C PRO A 440 28.53 1.08 25.73
N ASP A 441 28.68 0.25 26.76
CA ASP A 441 29.46 -0.99 26.79
C ASP A 441 28.61 -2.25 26.57
N ARG A 442 27.43 -2.07 25.97
CA ARG A 442 26.43 -3.09 25.66
C ARG A 442 26.09 -3.10 24.19
N GLN A 443 25.62 -4.25 23.71
CA GLN A 443 24.87 -4.27 22.47
C GLN A 443 23.51 -3.62 22.70
N LYS A 444 22.94 -3.07 21.63
CA LYS A 444 21.56 -2.56 21.60
C LYS A 444 20.58 -3.74 21.55
N ARG A 445 20.62 -4.56 22.61
CA ARG A 445 19.93 -5.84 22.77
C ARG A 445 19.18 -5.82 24.08
N VAL A 446 17.95 -6.34 24.07
CA VAL A 446 17.07 -6.40 25.23
C VAL A 446 16.41 -7.77 25.29
N SER A 447 16.04 -8.20 26.49
CA SER A 447 15.38 -9.49 26.74
C SER A 447 14.01 -9.25 27.36
N ALA A 448 12.97 -9.95 26.89
CA ALA A 448 11.64 -9.91 27.47
C ALA A 448 11.22 -11.31 27.95
N SER A 449 10.72 -11.40 29.19
CA SER A 449 10.24 -12.63 29.81
C SER A 449 8.73 -12.60 30.06
N SER A 450 8.04 -13.71 29.83
CA SER A 450 6.69 -13.90 30.38
C SER A 450 6.45 -15.33 30.84
N PHE A 451 5.91 -15.47 32.05
CA PHE A 451 5.71 -16.74 32.74
C PHE A 451 4.21 -16.93 33.00
N GLY A 452 3.62 -17.93 32.36
CA GLY A 452 2.20 -18.24 32.46
C GLY A 452 1.86 -18.98 33.75
N ILE A 453 0.70 -18.66 34.33
CA ILE A 453 0.12 -19.46 35.42
C ILE A 453 -0.04 -20.93 34.96
N GLY A 454 0.35 -21.88 35.82
CA GLY A 454 0.49 -23.28 35.44
C GLY A 454 1.87 -23.65 34.87
N GLY A 455 2.76 -22.66 34.68
CA GLY A 455 4.19 -22.87 34.43
C GLY A 455 4.64 -22.89 32.97
N SER A 456 3.79 -22.50 32.01
CA SER A 456 4.23 -22.34 30.61
C SER A 456 5.01 -21.05 30.46
N ASN A 457 6.24 -21.11 29.98
CA ASN A 457 7.16 -19.96 30.02
C ASN A 457 7.63 -19.59 28.62
N ALA A 458 7.82 -18.29 28.37
CA ALA A 458 8.38 -17.77 27.14
C ALA A 458 9.46 -16.70 27.42
N HIS A 459 10.49 -16.66 26.57
CA HIS A 459 11.54 -15.65 26.58
C HIS A 459 11.89 -15.21 25.15
N VAL A 460 12.09 -13.92 24.96
CA VAL A 460 12.35 -13.28 23.67
C VAL A 460 13.60 -12.42 23.77
N ILE A 461 14.48 -12.49 22.75
CA ILE A 461 15.66 -11.63 22.62
C ILE A 461 15.45 -10.72 21.41
N LEU A 462 15.51 -9.41 21.63
CA LEU A 462 15.34 -8.36 20.63
C LEU A 462 16.63 -7.57 20.47
N GLU A 463 16.91 -7.08 19.26
CA GLU A 463 18.09 -6.27 18.97
C GLU A 463 17.74 -5.15 17.98
N SER A 464 18.34 -3.96 18.12
CA SER A 464 18.11 -2.86 17.18
C SER A 464 18.66 -3.22 15.81
N TYR A 465 17.90 -2.96 14.74
CA TYR A 465 18.46 -3.02 13.40
C TYR A 465 19.25 -1.73 13.11
N SER A 466 20.42 -1.89 12.49
CA SER A 466 21.17 -0.79 11.90
C SER A 466 21.74 -1.29 10.58
N LEU A 467 21.37 -0.64 9.49
CA LEU A 467 22.02 -0.83 8.20
C LEU A 467 23.52 -0.55 8.39
N LYS A 468 24.36 -1.57 8.19
CA LYS A 468 25.80 -1.36 8.04
C LYS A 468 26.03 -0.60 6.74
N THR A 469 25.96 0.72 6.81
CA THR A 469 26.30 1.63 5.71
C THR A 469 27.81 1.57 5.47
N ASN A 470 28.23 0.58 4.68
CA ASN A 470 29.49 0.68 3.96
C ASN A 470 29.37 1.87 3.01
N GLU A 471 30.11 2.91 3.36
CA GLU A 471 30.15 4.22 2.70
C GLU A 471 28.83 5.01 2.78
N ALA A 472 28.98 6.33 2.65
CA ALA A 472 27.83 7.21 2.60
C ALA A 472 27.02 6.88 1.35
N SER A 473 25.79 6.36 1.53
CA SER A 473 24.71 6.69 0.61
C SER A 473 24.82 8.20 0.39
N PRO A 474 25.05 8.68 -0.85
CA PRO A 474 25.26 10.10 -1.07
C PRO A 474 24.05 10.78 -0.47
N SER A 475 24.28 11.66 0.51
CA SER A 475 23.20 12.43 1.08
C SER A 475 22.47 13.05 -0.11
N VAL A 476 21.19 12.72 -0.29
CA VAL A 476 20.36 13.38 -1.30
C VAL A 476 20.01 14.76 -0.72
N ASN A 477 21.07 15.56 -0.58
CA ASN A 477 21.11 17.00 -0.46
C ASN A 477 20.79 17.66 -1.82
N GLN A 478 20.02 16.97 -2.67
CA GLN A 478 18.90 17.62 -3.33
C GLN A 478 17.80 17.70 -2.23
N LYS A 479 17.75 18.74 -1.39
CA LYS A 479 17.43 20.11 -1.85
C LYS A 479 16.64 20.14 -3.16
N THR A 480 15.57 19.35 -3.19
CA THR A 480 14.33 19.61 -3.92
C THR A 480 13.64 20.88 -3.38
N SER A 481 14.38 21.97 -3.18
CA SER A 481 13.91 23.26 -2.62
C SER A 481 13.03 24.05 -3.60
N GLY A 482 12.21 23.37 -4.40
CA GLY A 482 11.32 23.95 -5.39
C GLY A 482 10.36 22.98 -6.10
N SER A 483 10.44 21.67 -5.90
CA SER A 483 9.48 20.73 -6.50
C SER A 483 8.29 20.49 -5.56
N ASN A 484 7.07 20.57 -6.10
CA ASN A 484 5.86 20.27 -5.34
C ASN A 484 5.79 18.78 -4.98
N SER A 485 5.41 18.47 -3.74
CA SER A 485 5.11 17.12 -3.27
C SER A 485 3.60 16.86 -3.38
N LEU A 486 3.23 15.64 -3.77
CA LEU A 486 1.85 15.19 -3.89
C LEU A 486 1.56 14.14 -2.82
N LEU A 487 0.64 14.42 -1.90
CA LEU A 487 0.15 13.48 -0.90
C LEU A 487 -1.18 12.92 -1.39
N LEU A 488 -1.25 11.59 -1.55
CA LEU A 488 -2.43 10.88 -1.99
C LEU A 488 -3.20 10.34 -0.77
N LEU A 489 -4.42 10.83 -0.55
CA LEU A 489 -5.23 10.47 0.60
C LEU A 489 -6.45 9.65 0.15
N SER A 490 -6.81 8.63 0.92
CA SER A 490 -8.01 7.83 0.64
C SER A 490 -8.66 7.27 1.90
N ALA A 491 -9.96 6.98 1.80
CA ALA A 491 -10.75 6.32 2.84
C ALA A 491 -11.94 5.56 2.23
N ASN A 492 -12.64 4.75 3.05
CA ASN A 492 -13.88 4.08 2.63
C ASN A 492 -15.13 4.98 2.70
N THR A 493 -15.07 6.08 3.44
CA THR A 493 -16.15 7.09 3.51
C THR A 493 -15.61 8.50 3.24
N GLU A 494 -16.50 9.39 2.80
CA GLU A 494 -16.17 10.81 2.64
C GLU A 494 -15.79 11.46 3.98
N THR A 495 -16.52 11.14 5.06
CA THR A 495 -16.24 11.65 6.41
C THR A 495 -14.84 11.27 6.90
N SER A 496 -14.42 10.01 6.71
CA SER A 496 -13.09 9.56 7.09
C SER A 496 -12.01 10.19 6.21
N LEU A 497 -12.28 10.43 4.92
CA LEU A 497 -11.36 11.17 4.04
C LEU A 497 -11.20 12.63 4.46
N GLN A 498 -12.29 13.33 4.81
CA GLN A 498 -12.24 14.71 5.30
C GLN A 498 -11.39 14.82 6.59
N LYS A 499 -11.54 13.85 7.51
CA LYS A 499 -10.66 13.74 8.70
C LYS A 499 -9.19 13.53 8.32
N GLN A 500 -8.90 12.63 7.38
CA GLN A 500 -7.53 12.40 6.90
C GLN A 500 -6.91 13.65 6.27
N VAL A 501 -7.65 14.40 5.46
CA VAL A 501 -7.19 15.68 4.88
C VAL A 501 -6.79 16.66 5.98
N LEU A 502 -7.65 16.90 6.97
CA LEU A 502 -7.35 17.78 8.11
C LEU A 502 -6.14 17.32 8.93
N ASN A 503 -6.04 16.01 9.18
CA ASN A 503 -4.91 15.43 9.92
C ASN A 503 -3.58 15.64 9.17
N TYR A 504 -3.56 15.40 7.86
CA TYR A 504 -2.36 15.60 7.04
C TYR A 504 -2.00 17.08 6.84
N GLN A 505 -2.97 18.00 6.80
CA GLN A 505 -2.67 19.44 6.84
C GLN A 505 -1.90 19.81 8.13
N HIS A 506 -2.43 19.43 9.30
CA HIS A 506 -1.75 19.67 10.57
C HIS A 506 -0.40 18.93 10.70
N TRP A 507 -0.26 17.77 10.07
CA TRP A 507 0.99 17.02 10.06
C TRP A 507 2.06 17.69 9.17
N ILE A 508 1.67 18.19 7.98
CA ILE A 508 2.55 18.95 7.08
C ILE A 508 3.10 20.20 7.79
N ASP A 509 2.23 20.95 8.47
CA ASP A 509 2.62 22.18 9.18
C ASP A 509 3.62 21.94 10.33
N ARG A 510 3.69 20.71 10.84
CA ARG A 510 4.58 20.29 11.93
C ARG A 510 5.86 19.59 11.45
N ASN A 511 5.85 18.97 10.27
CA ASN A 511 6.95 18.15 9.74
C ASN A 511 7.30 18.54 8.28
N PRO A 512 7.56 19.83 7.98
CA PRO A 512 7.69 20.33 6.61
C PRO A 512 8.84 19.68 5.81
N GLU A 513 9.87 19.19 6.49
CA GLU A 513 11.01 18.46 5.92
C GLU A 513 10.67 17.03 5.47
N HIS A 514 9.67 16.38 6.06
CA HIS A 514 9.32 14.98 5.80
C HIS A 514 8.17 14.80 4.79
N VAL A 515 7.67 15.88 4.20
CA VAL A 515 6.50 15.88 3.31
C VAL A 515 6.72 15.06 2.03
N ALA A 516 7.94 15.02 1.51
CA ALA A 516 8.28 14.18 0.34
C ALA A 516 8.21 12.68 0.67
N ASP A 517 8.74 12.28 1.84
CA ASP A 517 8.74 10.89 2.31
C ASP A 517 7.31 10.42 2.64
N ALA A 518 6.48 11.31 3.20
CA ALA A 518 5.06 11.06 3.41
C ALA A 518 4.31 10.88 2.07
N GLY A 519 4.61 11.69 1.06
CA GLY A 519 4.07 11.53 -0.30
C GLY A 519 4.43 10.16 -0.91
N TYR A 520 5.68 9.73 -0.77
CA TYR A 520 6.11 8.39 -1.18
C TYR A 520 5.36 7.28 -0.43
N THR A 521 5.29 7.38 0.90
CA THR A 521 4.64 6.40 1.79
C THR A 521 3.16 6.26 1.47
N LEU A 522 2.44 7.37 1.33
CA LEU A 522 1.03 7.40 0.93
C LEU A 522 0.80 6.81 -0.46
N ALA A 523 1.72 7.03 -1.42
CA ALA A 523 1.58 6.52 -2.77
C ALA A 523 1.88 5.01 -2.89
N ARG A 524 2.84 4.49 -2.11
CA ARG A 524 3.43 3.15 -2.28
C ARG A 524 3.10 2.16 -1.17
N HIS A 525 2.87 2.63 0.05
CA HIS A 525 2.76 1.86 1.28
C HIS A 525 1.43 2.09 2.01
N ARG A 526 0.40 2.57 1.30
CA ARG A 526 -0.99 2.61 1.76
C ARG A 526 -1.94 2.08 0.68
N LYS A 527 -3.05 1.50 1.09
CA LYS A 527 -4.13 1.09 0.17
C LYS A 527 -4.84 2.33 -0.39
N HIS A 528 -5.14 2.30 -1.68
CA HIS A 528 -5.88 3.38 -2.38
C HIS A 528 -7.38 3.09 -2.40
N LEU A 529 -8.06 3.49 -1.32
CA LEU A 529 -9.46 3.24 -1.03
C LEU A 529 -10.43 4.05 -1.95
N PRO A 530 -11.76 3.79 -1.93
CA PRO A 530 -12.69 4.31 -2.94
C PRO A 530 -12.91 5.83 -2.91
N HIS A 531 -12.95 6.46 -1.73
CA HIS A 531 -12.98 7.92 -1.62
C HIS A 531 -11.55 8.43 -1.62
N ARG A 532 -11.21 9.37 -2.52
CA ARG A 532 -9.85 9.91 -2.68
C ARG A 532 -9.83 11.43 -2.73
N ALA A 533 -8.74 11.99 -2.21
CA ALA A 533 -8.34 13.38 -2.36
C ALA A 533 -6.81 13.44 -2.45
N PHE A 534 -6.27 14.60 -2.83
CA PHE A 534 -4.84 14.87 -2.77
C PHE A 534 -4.56 16.24 -2.15
N ILE A 535 -3.39 16.37 -1.55
CA ILE A 535 -2.80 17.64 -1.14
C ILE A 535 -1.55 17.87 -1.97
N VAL A 536 -1.46 19.03 -2.62
CA VAL A 536 -0.21 19.52 -3.23
C VAL A 536 0.48 20.40 -2.20
N SER A 537 1.71 20.04 -1.82
CA SER A 537 2.55 20.83 -0.94
C SER A 537 3.73 21.45 -1.68
N GLN A 538 4.05 22.70 -1.36
CA GLN A 538 5.25 23.39 -1.81
C GLN A 538 5.97 23.96 -0.58
N HIS A 539 7.28 23.72 -0.49
CA HIS A 539 8.13 24.16 0.65
C HIS A 539 7.56 23.82 2.03
N GLY A 540 6.95 22.64 2.17
CA GLY A 540 6.38 22.18 3.45
C GLY A 540 5.06 22.87 3.85
N LYS A 541 4.37 23.52 2.92
CA LYS A 541 3.01 24.09 3.13
C LYS A 541 2.04 23.53 2.12
N SER A 542 0.78 23.35 2.51
CA SER A 542 -0.30 23.00 1.58
C SER A 542 -0.62 24.19 0.68
N ILE A 543 -0.58 24.00 -0.64
CA ILE A 543 -0.92 25.04 -1.64
C ILE A 543 -2.19 24.73 -2.45
N ASP A 544 -2.58 23.45 -2.56
CA ASP A 544 -3.82 23.03 -3.20
C ASP A 544 -4.34 21.74 -2.54
N ILE A 545 -5.66 21.58 -2.48
CA ILE A 545 -6.36 20.44 -1.90
C ILE A 545 -7.56 20.12 -2.78
N SER A 546 -7.59 18.91 -3.34
CA SER A 546 -8.71 18.49 -4.17
C SER A 546 -9.98 18.27 -3.34
N ALA A 547 -11.15 18.58 -3.91
CA ALA A 547 -12.42 18.13 -3.34
C ALA A 547 -12.46 16.58 -3.20
N PRO A 548 -13.01 16.04 -2.10
CA PRO A 548 -13.28 14.61 -1.96
C PRO A 548 -14.06 14.05 -3.15
N SER A 549 -13.59 12.93 -3.71
CA SER A 549 -14.27 12.27 -4.82
C SER A 549 -14.33 10.75 -4.62
N LYS A 550 -15.47 10.13 -4.99
CA LYS A 550 -15.60 8.66 -4.99
C LYS A 550 -15.23 8.14 -6.38
N ILE A 551 -14.19 7.33 -6.45
CA ILE A 551 -13.69 6.74 -7.69
C ILE A 551 -14.50 5.49 -8.05
N SER A 552 -15.02 5.43 -9.27
CA SER A 552 -15.58 4.20 -9.86
C SER A 552 -14.46 3.20 -10.14
N SER A 553 -14.67 1.92 -9.84
CA SER A 553 -13.69 0.84 -10.08
C SER A 553 -13.43 0.54 -11.56
N SER A 554 -14.18 1.15 -12.47
CA SER A 554 -13.97 1.08 -13.92
C SER A 554 -12.64 1.73 -14.31
N LEU A 555 -11.77 0.97 -14.99
CA LEU A 555 -10.60 1.51 -15.71
C LEU A 555 -11.05 2.65 -16.62
N LEU A 556 -10.59 3.88 -16.34
CA LEU A 556 -10.87 5.03 -17.19
C LEU A 556 -10.09 4.90 -18.50
N PRO A 557 -10.73 4.95 -19.68
CA PRO A 557 -10.03 4.91 -20.95
C PRO A 557 -9.25 6.21 -21.15
N LEU A 558 -7.92 6.14 -21.00
CA LEU A 558 -7.03 7.27 -21.24
C LEU A 558 -6.70 7.37 -22.73
N VAL A 559 -7.12 8.47 -23.37
CA VAL A 559 -6.83 8.75 -24.78
C VAL A 559 -5.79 9.87 -24.87
N PHE A 560 -4.59 9.53 -25.32
CA PHE A 560 -3.57 10.53 -25.66
C PHE A 560 -3.84 11.12 -27.04
N VAL A 561 -4.01 12.44 -27.11
CA VAL A 561 -4.24 13.17 -28.38
C VAL A 561 -2.99 14.00 -28.72
N PHE A 562 -2.38 13.70 -29.86
CA PHE A 562 -1.29 14.52 -30.41
C PHE A 562 -1.88 15.70 -31.18
N SER A 563 -1.64 16.92 -30.70
CA SER A 563 -2.22 18.17 -31.23
C SER A 563 -2.04 18.35 -32.74
N GLY A 564 -0.85 18.03 -33.27
CA GLY A 564 -0.56 18.11 -34.71
C GLY A 564 -1.48 17.23 -35.57
N GLN A 565 -1.76 16.00 -35.13
CA GLN A 565 -2.63 15.06 -35.87
C GLN A 565 -4.11 15.48 -35.82
N GLY A 566 -4.54 16.19 -34.78
CA GLY A 566 -5.90 16.73 -34.67
C GLY A 566 -6.26 17.69 -35.80
N ASN A 567 -5.34 18.59 -36.17
CA ASN A 567 -5.54 19.56 -37.25
C ASN A 567 -5.66 18.89 -38.63
N TYR A 568 -4.76 17.93 -38.94
CA TYR A 568 -4.87 17.15 -40.17
C TYR A 568 -6.19 16.35 -40.22
N LYS A 569 -6.59 15.72 -39.11
CA LYS A 569 -7.84 14.96 -39.08
C LYS A 569 -9.07 15.83 -39.30
N ALA A 570 -9.11 17.04 -38.72
CA ALA A 570 -10.15 18.02 -38.98
C ALA A 570 -10.19 18.45 -40.46
N GLY A 571 -9.03 18.70 -41.08
CA GLY A 571 -8.91 19.01 -42.51
C GLY A 571 -9.44 17.89 -43.41
N CYS A 572 -9.05 16.64 -43.16
CA CYS A 572 -9.56 15.48 -43.90
C CYS A 572 -11.09 15.34 -43.78
N THR A 573 -11.66 15.57 -42.59
CA THR A 573 -13.10 15.51 -42.36
C THR A 573 -13.85 16.69 -43.02
N PHE A 574 -13.23 17.86 -43.15
CA PHE A 574 -13.76 18.94 -44.00
C PHE A 574 -13.79 18.53 -45.47
N LEU A 575 -12.69 17.97 -46.01
CA LEU A 575 -12.66 17.50 -47.40
C LEU A 575 -13.68 16.40 -47.69
N GLU A 576 -13.87 15.45 -46.77
CA GLU A 576 -14.89 14.39 -46.87
C GLU A 576 -16.31 14.98 -46.95
N SER A 577 -16.64 15.92 -46.07
CA SER A 577 -17.95 16.58 -46.08
C SER A 577 -18.12 17.55 -47.27
N PHE A 578 -17.05 18.20 -47.76
CA PHE A 578 -17.09 19.01 -48.96
C PHE A 578 -17.35 18.17 -50.23
N CYS A 579 -16.81 16.95 -50.31
CA CYS A 579 -17.17 15.99 -51.35
C CYS A 579 -18.68 15.65 -51.33
N GLN A 580 -19.23 15.37 -50.14
CA GLN A 580 -20.68 15.15 -49.97
C GLN A 580 -21.52 16.36 -50.39
N TYR A 581 -21.08 17.59 -50.07
CA TYR A 581 -21.76 18.81 -50.49
C TYR A 581 -21.80 18.94 -52.01
N ARG A 582 -20.68 18.74 -52.71
CA ARG A 582 -20.65 18.78 -54.18
C ARG A 582 -21.56 17.73 -54.81
N HIS A 583 -21.57 16.50 -54.29
CA HIS A 583 -22.49 15.46 -54.74
C HIS A 583 -23.96 15.84 -54.55
N SER A 584 -24.30 16.54 -53.45
CA SER A 584 -25.67 17.04 -53.22
C SER A 584 -26.12 18.09 -54.24
N LEU A 585 -25.18 18.78 -54.90
CA LEU A 585 -25.43 19.71 -56.00
C LEU A 585 -25.41 19.03 -57.39
N GLY A 586 -25.21 17.71 -57.45
CA GLY A 586 -25.04 16.97 -58.71
C GLY A 586 -23.67 17.14 -59.37
N LEU A 587 -22.72 17.82 -58.70
CA LEU A 587 -21.37 18.09 -59.22
C LEU A 587 -20.43 16.92 -58.89
N PRO A 588 -19.47 16.60 -59.79
CA PRO A 588 -18.48 15.58 -59.49
C PRO A 588 -17.50 16.04 -58.40
N ALA A 589 -17.11 15.09 -57.54
CA ALA A 589 -16.08 15.23 -56.52
C ALA A 589 -15.50 13.86 -56.14
N SER A 590 -14.32 13.85 -55.54
CA SER A 590 -13.75 12.66 -54.90
C SER A 590 -12.77 13.07 -53.82
N VAL A 591 -12.58 12.20 -52.84
CA VAL A 591 -11.58 12.37 -51.79
C VAL A 591 -10.92 11.02 -51.52
N LEU A 592 -9.60 11.03 -51.43
CA LEU A 592 -8.76 9.90 -51.09
C LEU A 592 -8.10 10.17 -49.74
N SER A 593 -8.28 9.25 -48.79
CA SER A 593 -7.56 9.29 -47.51
C SER A 593 -6.32 8.41 -47.63
N ILE A 594 -5.22 9.02 -48.07
CA ILE A 594 -3.96 8.34 -48.40
C ILE A 594 -3.10 8.21 -47.14
N CYS A 595 -2.52 7.03 -46.89
CA CYS A 595 -1.54 6.80 -45.84
C CYS A 595 -0.11 6.79 -46.41
N GLY A 596 0.90 6.41 -45.61
CA GLY A 596 2.28 6.35 -46.09
C GLY A 596 2.44 5.36 -47.25
N ILE A 597 3.08 5.79 -48.34
CA ILE A 597 3.45 4.92 -49.46
C ILE A 597 4.77 4.22 -49.10
N GLU A 598 4.81 2.89 -49.03
CA GLU A 598 5.95 2.16 -48.46
C GLU A 598 7.13 1.92 -49.41
N ASP A 599 6.88 1.95 -50.72
CA ASP A 599 7.84 1.66 -51.79
C ASP A 599 8.27 2.91 -52.58
N VAL A 600 7.86 4.12 -52.16
CA VAL A 600 8.29 5.40 -52.74
C VAL A 600 8.74 6.40 -51.67
N GLY A 601 9.81 7.14 -51.98
CA GLY A 601 10.32 8.25 -51.16
C GLY A 601 10.81 7.82 -49.77
N TYR A 602 10.61 8.69 -48.78
CA TYR A 602 11.24 8.56 -47.45
C TYR A 602 11.05 7.20 -46.76
N LEU A 603 9.89 6.54 -46.91
CA LEU A 603 9.66 5.22 -46.29
C LEU A 603 10.42 4.09 -47.00
N ALA A 604 10.58 4.17 -48.31
CA ALA A 604 11.37 3.22 -49.10
C ALA A 604 12.88 3.42 -48.87
N GLU A 605 13.32 4.67 -48.78
CA GLU A 605 14.70 5.06 -48.52
C GLU A 605 15.14 4.80 -47.07
N ASN A 606 14.19 4.67 -46.13
CA ASN A 606 14.47 4.51 -44.70
C ASN A 606 13.77 3.26 -44.10
N PRO A 607 14.41 2.07 -44.20
CA PRO A 607 13.87 0.81 -43.67
C PRO A 607 13.56 0.83 -42.16
N TYR A 608 14.26 1.66 -41.38
CA TYR A 608 13.97 1.84 -39.96
C TYR A 608 12.65 2.59 -39.74
N ALA A 609 12.41 3.66 -40.50
CA ALA A 609 11.13 4.39 -40.46
C ALA A 609 9.97 3.48 -40.89
N LEU A 610 10.10 2.74 -41.98
CA LEU A 610 9.08 1.79 -42.43
C LEU A 610 8.79 0.69 -41.38
N ARG A 611 9.84 0.15 -40.75
CA ARG A 611 9.67 -0.82 -39.65
C ARG A 611 8.97 -0.20 -38.44
N SER A 612 9.28 1.05 -38.08
CA SER A 612 8.63 1.78 -36.98
C SER A 612 7.14 2.00 -37.26
N VAL A 613 6.78 2.42 -38.48
CA VAL A 613 5.39 2.61 -38.91
C VAL A 613 4.61 1.30 -38.80
N LYS A 614 5.16 0.19 -39.30
CA LYS A 614 4.54 -1.15 -39.21
C LYS A 614 4.41 -1.66 -37.75
N LEU A 615 5.41 -1.42 -36.89
CA LEU A 615 5.34 -1.77 -35.46
C LEU A 615 4.31 -0.94 -34.68
N GLN A 616 4.02 0.29 -35.12
CA GLN A 616 2.98 1.15 -34.54
C GLN A 616 1.56 0.78 -35.02
N GLY A 617 1.40 -0.25 -35.86
CA GLY A 617 0.11 -0.68 -36.40
C GLY A 617 -0.47 0.30 -37.44
N LEU A 618 0.37 1.20 -37.99
CA LEU A 618 -0.03 2.11 -39.05
C LEU A 618 -0.01 1.38 -40.39
N TYR A 619 -1.13 1.46 -41.12
CA TYR A 619 -1.24 0.88 -42.45
C TYR A 619 -0.51 1.74 -43.48
N THR A 620 0.23 1.08 -44.36
CA THR A 620 0.87 1.65 -45.56
C THR A 620 0.21 1.07 -46.82
N VAL A 621 0.36 1.77 -47.95
CA VAL A 621 0.00 1.28 -49.29
C VAL A 621 1.25 1.29 -50.18
N ARG A 622 1.19 0.59 -51.31
CA ARG A 622 2.21 0.69 -52.36
C ARG A 622 1.83 1.70 -53.44
N GLU A 623 2.82 2.18 -54.19
CA GLU A 623 2.63 3.16 -55.27
C GLU A 623 1.54 2.71 -56.24
N LYS A 624 1.59 1.46 -56.66
CA LYS A 624 0.58 0.85 -57.53
C LYS A 624 -0.83 0.91 -56.92
N GLU A 625 -0.96 0.54 -55.65
CA GLU A 625 -2.25 0.52 -54.93
C GLU A 625 -2.80 1.95 -54.76
N PHE A 626 -1.91 2.95 -54.58
CA PHE A 626 -2.26 4.36 -54.58
C PHE A 626 -2.72 4.85 -55.96
N LEU A 627 -1.97 4.55 -57.04
CA LEU A 627 -2.32 4.95 -58.40
C LEU A 627 -3.65 4.32 -58.87
N GLU A 628 -3.87 3.04 -58.60
CA GLU A 628 -5.14 2.35 -58.84
C GLU A 628 -6.30 3.02 -58.06
N SER A 629 -6.03 3.46 -56.82
CA SER A 629 -7.03 4.19 -56.01
C SER A 629 -7.36 5.57 -56.61
N VAL A 630 -6.36 6.30 -57.13
CA VAL A 630 -6.57 7.57 -57.85
C VAL A 630 -7.40 7.35 -59.11
N GLU A 631 -7.03 6.37 -59.93
CA GLU A 631 -7.74 6.00 -61.16
C GLU A 631 -9.21 5.66 -60.88
N VAL A 632 -9.47 4.79 -59.91
CA VAL A 632 -10.84 4.43 -59.48
C VAL A 632 -11.63 5.65 -59.01
N SER A 633 -11.00 6.59 -58.28
CA SER A 633 -11.69 7.81 -57.83
C SER A 633 -12.12 8.69 -59.00
N LEU A 634 -11.29 8.84 -60.03
CA LEU A 634 -11.60 9.67 -61.21
C LEU A 634 -12.81 9.11 -61.97
N PHE A 635 -12.85 7.79 -62.18
CA PHE A 635 -13.96 7.11 -62.87
C PHE A 635 -15.28 7.11 -62.09
N HIS A 636 -15.23 7.25 -60.75
CA HIS A 636 -16.42 7.25 -59.89
C HIS A 636 -16.75 8.63 -59.31
N SER A 637 -16.08 9.69 -59.77
CA SER A 637 -16.23 11.04 -59.22
C SER A 637 -17.59 11.70 -59.44
N ALA A 638 -18.43 11.17 -60.34
CA ALA A 638 -19.77 11.68 -60.56
C ALA A 638 -20.78 11.04 -59.58
N PRO A 639 -21.71 11.81 -58.97
CA PRO A 639 -22.72 11.26 -58.08
C PRO A 639 -23.63 10.26 -58.81
N SER A 640 -23.79 9.07 -58.22
CA SER A 640 -24.61 7.99 -58.76
C SER A 640 -26.06 8.45 -58.97
N LYS A 641 -26.59 8.33 -60.20
CA LYS A 641 -28.01 8.58 -60.44
C LYS A 641 -28.85 7.65 -59.57
N ARG A 642 -29.77 8.22 -58.78
CA ARG A 642 -30.75 7.46 -57.98
C ARG A 642 -31.55 6.50 -58.87
N THR A 643 -31.16 5.23 -58.91
CA THR A 643 -32.03 4.14 -59.36
C THR A 643 -33.01 3.81 -58.23
N SER A 644 -34.31 4.02 -58.46
CA SER A 644 -35.34 3.55 -57.54
C SER A 644 -35.43 2.03 -57.60
N ILE A 645 -34.75 1.33 -56.69
CA ILE A 645 -34.85 -0.12 -56.57
C ILE A 645 -36.16 -0.46 -55.86
N ASN A 646 -37.18 -0.80 -56.63
CA ASN A 646 -38.35 -1.51 -56.14
C ASN A 646 -37.97 -2.97 -55.89
N GLY A 647 -37.76 -3.35 -54.63
CA GLY A 647 -37.84 -4.75 -54.20
C GLY A 647 -36.74 -5.24 -53.24
N GLY A 648 -37.18 -5.92 -52.18
CA GLY A 648 -36.35 -6.86 -51.40
C GLY A 648 -35.67 -6.29 -50.14
N PHE A 649 -36.01 -6.84 -48.97
CA PHE A 649 -35.25 -6.64 -47.75
C PHE A 649 -33.90 -7.38 -47.84
N GLY A 650 -32.84 -6.69 -48.27
CA GLY A 650 -31.49 -7.24 -48.34
C GLY A 650 -30.42 -6.20 -47.99
N LYS A 651 -29.96 -6.24 -46.73
CA LYS A 651 -28.99 -5.31 -46.10
C LYS A 651 -29.39 -3.83 -46.16
N LEU A 652 -29.57 -3.18 -45.00
CA LEU A 652 -29.48 -1.72 -44.92
C LEU A 652 -28.02 -1.31 -45.12
N SER A 653 -27.60 -1.16 -46.37
CA SER A 653 -26.57 -0.17 -46.69
C SER A 653 -27.09 1.20 -46.25
N SER A 654 -26.19 2.08 -45.79
CA SER A 654 -26.58 3.47 -45.55
C SER A 654 -27.14 4.04 -46.86
N PRO A 655 -28.25 4.80 -46.87
CA PRO A 655 -28.86 5.33 -48.09
C PRO A 655 -27.98 6.35 -48.86
N TRP A 656 -26.72 6.49 -48.46
CA TRP A 656 -25.70 7.41 -48.97
C TRP A 656 -24.34 6.68 -49.13
N GLU A 657 -24.30 5.65 -49.98
CA GLU A 657 -23.04 5.11 -50.49
C GLU A 657 -22.54 5.95 -51.66
N ASN A 658 -21.50 6.76 -51.42
CA ASN A 658 -20.75 7.42 -52.49
C ASN A 658 -19.86 6.38 -53.18
N SER A 659 -20.15 6.06 -54.44
CA SER A 659 -19.11 5.53 -55.34
C SER A 659 -18.01 6.59 -55.46
N GLY A 660 -16.73 6.20 -55.31
CA GLY A 660 -15.58 7.11 -55.39
C GLY A 660 -14.89 7.48 -54.07
N HIS A 661 -15.35 6.99 -52.92
CA HIS A 661 -14.62 7.11 -51.64
C HIS A 661 -13.72 5.90 -51.36
N ILE A 662 -12.41 6.12 -51.21
CA ILE A 662 -11.47 5.18 -50.61
C ILE A 662 -10.95 5.82 -49.32
N ILE A 663 -11.40 5.31 -48.17
CA ILE A 663 -11.13 5.89 -46.85
C ILE A 663 -10.30 4.93 -45.98
N MET A 664 -9.10 5.37 -45.61
CA MET A 664 -8.29 4.80 -44.52
C MET A 664 -8.32 5.77 -43.32
N GLY A 665 -9.40 5.73 -42.51
CA GLY A 665 -9.55 6.58 -41.32
C GLY A 665 -10.98 6.69 -40.78
N MET A 666 -11.18 7.41 -39.67
CA MET A 666 -12.52 7.65 -39.10
C MET A 666 -13.44 8.35 -40.10
N ARG A 667 -14.63 7.80 -40.31
CA ARG A 667 -15.68 8.19 -41.28
C ARG A 667 -16.79 8.99 -40.61
N SER A 668 -17.37 9.97 -41.31
CA SER A 668 -18.67 10.55 -40.89
C SER A 668 -19.81 9.74 -41.49
N TYR A 669 -20.65 9.13 -40.64
CA TYR A 669 -21.77 8.28 -41.07
C TYR A 669 -23.09 9.03 -41.25
N LEU A 670 -23.12 10.33 -40.94
CA LEU A 670 -24.32 11.17 -40.98
C LEU A 670 -24.27 12.10 -42.19
N HIS A 671 -25.43 12.33 -42.81
CA HIS A 671 -25.55 13.27 -43.93
C HIS A 671 -25.24 14.71 -43.47
N LEU A 672 -24.76 15.57 -44.37
CA LEU A 672 -24.45 16.97 -44.04
C LEU A 672 -25.63 17.74 -43.44
N ASP A 673 -26.86 17.48 -43.93
CA ASP A 673 -28.07 18.14 -43.41
C ASP A 673 -28.66 17.47 -42.15
N ASP A 674 -28.09 16.36 -41.67
CA ASP A 674 -28.54 15.72 -40.41
C ASP A 674 -28.24 16.66 -39.22
N PRO A 675 -29.25 17.03 -38.40
CA PRO A 675 -29.06 17.94 -37.27
C PRO A 675 -28.15 17.39 -36.17
N LYS A 676 -27.85 16.08 -36.15
CA LYS A 676 -26.91 15.44 -35.23
C LYS A 676 -25.48 15.38 -35.76
N ASN A 677 -25.23 15.80 -37.00
CA ASN A 677 -23.90 15.76 -37.60
C ASN A 677 -23.00 16.88 -37.03
N PRO A 678 -21.96 16.56 -36.23
CA PRO A 678 -21.11 17.57 -35.62
C PRO A 678 -20.19 18.28 -36.63
N THR A 679 -20.10 17.79 -37.87
CA THR A 679 -19.24 18.34 -38.93
C THR A 679 -20.01 19.19 -39.95
N ASN A 680 -21.20 19.68 -39.58
CA ASN A 680 -22.06 20.51 -40.45
C ASN A 680 -21.55 21.96 -40.57
N TRP A 681 -20.41 22.13 -41.26
CA TRP A 681 -19.82 23.43 -41.55
C TRP A 681 -20.70 24.32 -42.44
N ARG A 682 -21.71 23.76 -43.13
CA ARG A 682 -22.69 24.50 -43.94
C ARG A 682 -23.58 25.46 -43.12
N ARG A 683 -23.64 25.28 -41.80
CA ARG A 683 -24.34 26.18 -40.87
C ARG A 683 -23.41 27.22 -40.24
N ASP A 684 -22.10 27.12 -40.45
CA ASP A 684 -21.13 28.06 -39.92
C ASP A 684 -21.05 29.31 -40.79
N ARG A 685 -21.41 30.47 -40.22
CA ARG A 685 -21.41 31.75 -40.93
C ARG A 685 -20.05 32.14 -41.52
N ARG A 686 -18.95 31.60 -40.99
CA ARG A 686 -17.58 31.83 -41.50
C ARG A 686 -17.32 31.14 -42.83
N MET A 687 -18.09 30.10 -43.16
CA MET A 687 -17.99 29.33 -44.41
C MET A 687 -18.87 29.89 -45.53
N GLY A 688 -19.46 31.07 -45.34
CA GLY A 688 -20.43 31.69 -46.25
C GLY A 688 -19.96 31.84 -47.71
N ALA A 689 -18.65 31.97 -47.95
CA ALA A 689 -18.08 31.99 -49.30
C ALA A 689 -18.41 30.73 -50.12
N TYR A 690 -18.49 29.56 -49.48
CA TYR A 690 -18.81 28.29 -50.14
C TYR A 690 -20.32 28.09 -50.36
N HIS A 691 -21.19 28.97 -49.87
CA HIS A 691 -22.65 28.86 -50.01
C HIS A 691 -23.22 29.66 -51.18
N ASN A 692 -22.45 30.64 -51.67
CA ASN A 692 -22.89 31.61 -52.69
C ASN A 692 -22.17 31.42 -54.03
N LEU A 693 -21.59 30.24 -54.29
CA LEU A 693 -21.00 29.91 -55.59
C LEU A 693 -22.12 29.70 -56.62
N PRO A 694 -22.14 30.45 -57.75
CA PRO A 694 -23.17 30.30 -58.77
C PRO A 694 -23.10 28.90 -59.42
N THR A 695 -24.24 28.22 -59.48
CA THR A 695 -24.37 26.82 -59.95
C THR A 695 -24.51 26.67 -61.46
N ALA A 696 -24.02 27.64 -62.23
CA ALA A 696 -23.96 27.58 -63.69
C ALA A 696 -22.54 27.90 -64.16
N ASP A 697 -22.07 27.21 -65.20
CA ASP A 697 -20.83 27.52 -65.91
C ASP A 697 -20.92 28.89 -66.61
N GLN A 698 -20.80 29.96 -65.82
CA GLN A 698 -20.19 31.19 -66.32
C GLN A 698 -18.68 30.97 -66.21
N ALA A 699 -18.07 30.57 -67.33
CA ALA A 699 -16.64 30.71 -67.50
C ALA A 699 -16.29 32.17 -67.20
N ASP A 700 -15.52 32.42 -66.14
CA ASP A 700 -15.16 33.76 -65.70
C ASP A 700 -14.17 34.36 -66.71
N THR A 701 -14.73 34.92 -67.77
CA THR A 701 -14.04 35.68 -68.80
C THR A 701 -13.77 37.11 -68.31
N ARG A 702 -13.27 37.24 -67.08
CA ARG A 702 -12.34 38.30 -66.71
C ARG A 702 -11.08 38.09 -67.54
N GLY A 703 -11.12 38.62 -68.76
CA GLY A 703 -10.08 38.40 -69.74
C GLY A 703 -8.72 38.82 -69.21
N GLU A 704 -7.69 38.07 -69.62
CA GLU A 704 -6.31 38.60 -69.65
C GLU A 704 -6.38 40.02 -70.22
N SER A 705 -5.79 40.99 -69.50
CA SER A 705 -5.97 42.40 -69.83
C SER A 705 -5.62 42.60 -71.32
N SER A 706 -6.52 43.21 -72.09
CA SER A 706 -6.28 43.37 -73.53
C SER A 706 -5.02 44.19 -73.80
N GLN A 707 -4.63 45.02 -72.82
CA GLN A 707 -3.39 45.78 -72.79
C GLN A 707 -2.15 44.89 -72.67
N LEU A 708 -2.12 43.89 -71.77
CA LEU A 708 -0.96 42.98 -71.67
C LEU A 708 -0.77 42.16 -72.96
N LYS A 709 -1.84 41.71 -73.60
CA LYS A 709 -1.75 41.04 -74.92
C LYS A 709 -1.23 41.96 -76.01
N VAL A 710 -1.72 43.21 -76.09
CA VAL A 710 -1.25 44.20 -77.07
C VAL A 710 0.22 44.59 -76.81
N PHE A 711 0.63 44.68 -75.55
CA PHE A 711 2.01 44.95 -75.13
C PHE A 711 2.97 43.80 -75.48
N LEU A 712 2.57 42.55 -75.24
CA LEU A 712 3.37 41.38 -75.63
C LEU A 712 3.46 41.23 -77.16
N GLN A 713 2.39 41.59 -77.87
CA GLN A 713 2.41 41.60 -79.34
C GLN A 713 3.34 42.69 -79.89
N SER A 714 3.35 43.91 -79.32
CA SER A 714 4.25 44.98 -79.77
C SER A 714 5.73 44.67 -79.48
N ILE A 715 6.03 43.92 -78.43
CA ILE A 715 7.38 43.35 -78.18
C ILE A 715 7.74 42.33 -79.25
N SER A 716 6.79 41.48 -79.70
CA SER A 716 7.06 40.45 -80.71
C SER A 716 7.25 40.99 -82.14
N GLU A 717 6.78 42.21 -82.40
CA GLU A 717 6.83 42.88 -83.72
C GLU A 717 7.94 43.96 -83.82
N GLY A 718 8.67 44.25 -82.73
CA GLY A 718 9.72 45.27 -82.65
C GLY A 718 11.04 44.79 -82.03
N ASP A 719 11.97 45.71 -81.76
CA ASP A 719 13.18 45.38 -80.99
C ASP A 719 12.83 45.27 -79.49
N ALA A 720 12.62 44.03 -79.05
CA ALA A 720 12.22 43.70 -77.69
C ALA A 720 13.13 44.31 -76.61
N ILE A 721 14.42 44.50 -76.89
CA ILE A 721 15.39 45.02 -75.91
C ILE A 721 15.16 46.51 -75.66
N GLU A 722 14.90 47.30 -76.72
CA GLU A 722 14.64 48.74 -76.60
C GLU A 722 13.25 49.03 -75.99
N VAL A 723 12.27 48.15 -76.19
CA VAL A 723 10.94 48.27 -75.57
C VAL A 723 11.00 47.94 -74.08
N LEU A 724 11.59 46.79 -73.71
CA LEU A 724 11.65 46.33 -72.31
C LEU A 724 12.59 47.16 -71.41
N ALA A 725 13.53 47.90 -71.99
CA ALA A 725 14.44 48.78 -71.24
C ALA A 725 13.80 50.11 -70.77
N LYS A 726 12.54 50.40 -71.15
CA LYS A 726 11.83 51.60 -70.72
C LYS A 726 11.22 51.40 -69.33
N GLU A 727 11.44 52.36 -68.44
CA GLU A 727 10.94 52.37 -67.05
C GLU A 727 9.42 52.16 -67.00
N GLU A 728 8.69 52.82 -67.91
CA GLU A 728 7.23 52.70 -68.11
C GLU A 728 6.76 51.26 -68.39
N SER A 729 7.59 50.44 -69.04
CA SER A 729 7.30 49.04 -69.36
C SER A 729 7.53 48.12 -68.16
N ILE A 730 8.50 48.45 -67.30
CA ILE A 730 8.80 47.74 -66.06
C ILE A 730 7.67 47.97 -65.04
N ASP A 731 7.20 49.22 -64.90
CA ASP A 731 6.07 49.56 -64.05
C ASP A 731 4.78 48.86 -64.48
N PHE A 732 4.46 48.89 -65.78
CA PHE A 732 3.29 48.21 -66.34
C PHE A 732 3.31 46.70 -66.05
N LEU A 733 4.43 46.02 -66.33
CA LEU A 733 4.58 44.59 -66.05
C LEU A 733 4.48 44.29 -64.54
N SER A 734 5.05 45.14 -63.69
CA SER A 734 4.99 44.97 -62.23
C SER A 734 3.56 45.08 -61.70
N ILE A 735 2.74 45.97 -62.28
CA ILE A 735 1.33 46.12 -61.95
C ILE A 735 0.52 44.90 -62.43
N GLU A 736 0.72 44.43 -63.65
CA GLU A 736 0.00 43.24 -64.16
C GLU A 736 0.36 41.96 -63.37
N ILE A 737 1.65 41.76 -63.03
CA ILE A 737 2.10 40.65 -62.18
C ILE A 737 1.52 40.78 -60.76
N GLY A 738 1.56 41.97 -60.17
CA GLY A 738 1.00 42.25 -58.85
C GLY A 738 -0.51 42.02 -58.79
N THR A 739 -1.24 42.40 -59.85
CA THR A 739 -2.67 42.13 -60.02
C THR A 739 -2.92 40.62 -60.05
N LYS A 740 -2.12 39.86 -60.81
CA LYS A 740 -2.26 38.40 -60.89
C LYS A 740 -1.92 37.69 -59.58
N VAL A 741 -0.93 38.17 -58.83
CA VAL A 741 -0.63 37.68 -57.48
C VAL A 741 -1.80 37.97 -56.52
N ASN A 742 -2.38 39.17 -56.59
CA ASN A 742 -3.57 39.52 -55.82
C ASN A 742 -4.79 38.65 -56.18
N ASP A 743 -5.02 38.34 -57.46
CA ASP A 743 -6.04 37.38 -57.90
C ASP A 743 -5.85 36.01 -57.25
N PHE A 744 -4.63 35.44 -57.32
CA PHE A 744 -4.33 34.13 -56.73
C PHE A 744 -4.50 34.12 -55.20
N LEU A 745 -4.23 35.24 -54.54
CA LEU A 745 -4.41 35.43 -53.10
C LEU A 745 -5.83 35.90 -52.72
N LEU A 746 -6.76 35.97 -53.67
CA LEU A 746 -8.16 36.40 -53.51
C LEU A 746 -8.30 37.84 -52.93
N ARG A 747 -7.42 38.75 -53.37
CA ARG A 747 -7.38 40.19 -53.01
C ARG A 747 -7.57 41.11 -54.24
N PRO A 748 -8.61 40.94 -55.07
CA PRO A 748 -8.71 41.57 -56.39
C PRO A 748 -8.68 43.12 -56.39
N ASP A 749 -9.08 43.77 -55.29
CA ASP A 749 -9.13 45.23 -55.17
C ASP A 749 -8.01 45.82 -54.27
N GLY A 750 -6.97 45.03 -53.94
CA GLY A 750 -5.86 45.47 -53.09
C GLY A 750 -4.90 46.43 -53.81
N PRO A 751 -4.41 47.50 -53.15
CA PRO A 751 -3.38 48.36 -53.75
C PRO A 751 -2.10 47.53 -54.01
N ILE A 752 -1.57 47.66 -55.22
CA ILE A 752 -0.35 46.96 -55.63
C ILE A 752 0.84 47.83 -55.25
N ASP A 753 1.56 47.42 -54.20
CA ASP A 753 2.84 48.02 -53.83
C ASP A 753 3.98 47.12 -54.34
N PRO A 754 4.69 47.51 -55.42
CA PRO A 754 5.78 46.72 -55.98
C PRO A 754 7.01 46.63 -55.08
N ASN A 755 7.05 47.35 -53.94
CA ASN A 755 8.16 47.32 -52.99
C ASN A 755 8.00 46.23 -51.89
N LEU A 756 6.83 45.58 -51.80
CA LEU A 756 6.59 44.50 -50.83
C LEU A 756 7.37 43.23 -51.21
N ARG A 757 7.88 42.50 -50.20
CA ARG A 757 8.49 41.19 -50.43
C ARG A 757 7.38 40.14 -50.63
N LEU A 758 7.64 39.15 -51.49
CA LEU A 758 6.67 38.07 -51.79
C LEU A 758 6.17 37.33 -50.52
N SER A 759 7.02 37.21 -49.48
CA SER A 759 6.64 36.66 -48.17
C SER A 759 5.65 37.52 -47.39
N GLU A 760 5.70 38.85 -47.56
CA GLU A 760 4.81 39.82 -46.90
C GLU A 760 3.45 39.89 -47.62
N MET A 761 3.42 39.59 -48.92
CA MET A 761 2.18 39.41 -49.67
C MET A 761 1.41 38.15 -49.23
N GLY A 762 2.11 37.13 -48.69
CA GLY A 762 1.55 35.85 -48.25
C GLY A 762 1.64 34.74 -49.31
N LEU A 763 2.59 34.85 -50.23
CA LEU A 763 2.77 33.90 -51.33
C LEU A 763 3.49 32.63 -50.86
N ASP A 764 2.82 31.47 -50.98
CA ASP A 764 3.34 30.17 -50.53
C ASP A 764 3.82 29.26 -51.67
N SER A 765 4.31 28.06 -51.34
CA SER A 765 4.84 27.11 -52.33
C SER A 765 3.80 26.58 -53.34
N LEU A 766 2.50 26.59 -53.02
CA LEU A 766 1.44 26.17 -53.94
C LEU A 766 1.09 27.33 -54.89
N THR A 767 0.97 28.53 -54.34
CA THR A 767 0.71 29.76 -55.09
C THR A 767 1.85 30.07 -56.07
N ALA A 768 3.10 29.78 -55.68
CA ALA A 768 4.28 29.91 -56.53
C ALA A 768 4.28 28.98 -57.75
N ILE A 769 3.69 27.77 -57.65
CA ILE A 769 3.61 26.82 -58.76
C ILE A 769 2.64 27.34 -59.83
N GLU A 770 1.46 27.82 -59.43
CA GLU A 770 0.49 28.39 -60.39
C GLU A 770 0.98 29.72 -60.98
N LEU A 771 1.70 30.55 -60.20
CA LEU A 771 2.35 31.75 -60.73
C LEU A 771 3.40 31.40 -61.81
N ARG A 772 4.27 30.41 -61.56
CA ARG A 772 5.27 29.93 -62.55
C ARG A 772 4.58 29.39 -63.81
N ARG A 773 3.46 28.68 -63.66
CA ARG A 773 2.66 28.17 -64.78
C ARG A 773 2.03 29.31 -65.59
N TRP A 774 1.52 30.34 -64.93
CA TRP A 774 0.98 31.54 -65.58
C TRP A 774 2.08 32.29 -66.36
N PHE A 775 3.26 32.50 -65.77
CA PHE A 775 4.40 33.10 -66.48
C PHE A 775 4.78 32.32 -67.75
N GLY A 776 4.85 30.98 -67.66
CA GLY A 776 5.15 30.14 -68.81
C GLY A 776 4.08 30.17 -69.90
N HIS A 777 2.80 30.36 -69.53
CA HIS A 777 1.71 30.48 -70.49
C HIS A 777 1.66 31.85 -71.18
N VAL A 778 1.79 32.93 -70.42
CA VAL A 778 1.60 34.31 -70.91
C VAL A 778 2.85 34.85 -71.62
N PHE A 779 4.05 34.60 -71.08
CA PHE A 779 5.29 35.14 -71.62
C PHE A 779 6.08 34.13 -72.48
N GLY A 780 5.59 32.88 -72.60
CA GLY A 780 6.29 31.81 -73.32
C GLY A 780 7.62 31.37 -72.69
N LEU A 781 7.88 31.76 -71.44
CA LEU A 781 9.14 31.50 -70.75
C LEU A 781 9.19 30.08 -70.17
N GLN A 782 10.24 29.32 -70.50
CA GLN A 782 10.62 28.16 -69.69
C GLN A 782 11.41 28.64 -68.47
N ILE A 783 10.66 28.93 -67.39
CA ILE A 783 11.19 29.20 -66.03
C ILE A 783 11.27 27.88 -65.27
#